data_AF-A0A7V3CFS7-F1
#
_entry.id   AF-A0A7V3CFS7-F1
#
_cell.length_a   1.000
_cell.length_b   1.000
_cell.length_c   1.000
_cell.angle_alpha   90.00
_cell.angle_beta   90.00
_cell.angle_gamma   90.00
#
_symmetry.space_group_name_H-M   'P 1'
#
loop_
_entity.id
_entity.type
_entity.pdbx_description
1 polymer ?
#
loop_
_entity_poly.entity_id
_entity_poly.type
_entity_poly.pdbx_seq_one_letter_code
_entity_poly.pdbx_strand_id
1 'polypeptide(L)'
;MHALLARSLGISSVEEPSSHHFWSPSRRRALGERWGEAALAELEALGAESDPEFFDQSLMGLARRLEREGRVEAAAEVYGEIVGANLGTHSRREDEASGGGVPVHGGGGRTQGSPLYARAQEGLDAILGRGAFGPRAEFLLRDLARQSSDPAMLFAMGTAGAVFRMTRLMTLSRLVGAPHPGFLTQLLGAGRLASLTGFALEAPAFTLAARLGNEALGRSQDWSGRALGRDFASSYLVLGGMKLAGWAGGAAYREWAGPAGANLVFALPLRALGRTQGSPLQLLFQQGCMLSGILLGHALEEHFGLRPRGDGATTLTDSLAMLLQFHVAGRLTRRAFGPRFAAWEARMDLQAAALAAPRPAWPRGPFGEGGFGVPSPALETAGLRAPRQPPAEVPNIFMMAGRGRGGRSSGSVVLPAEVLYWLSQVEHENSAVGIAATARLQDMLRNGEGLSPRQYTEVFRQLYRKLDTNIEVETYDLIVDGLNELLTRIPAREPGPRALFREMTRPELAEELIVPGFYASWMKNPSLSRAGRGRIVDRVVEILRRKDLENDVPHDQALTLLTEAWNLPQLEPAHFQTLVREAVRFAGRNDGWFNGFEGSLPLARLLLSDARVPGELQVDLLKTQRAGLRDTDLRSQTRVEILEHLEAIAAASPRSAEPAREWLRRELPGIRQAFLNENLEELRQYGRRFLNFAEIGYLLSRDYVDPDVKALLGQELFRAFRDYPSSSMGYDHLLAVAHEYAKNPAVPAEARFHLWSMLLKGARDLAPDRLPSENAGYRLEQWPQVLASTLARMPRPEREALATPWIQRMTQGPVEQRRFAADILEALLPYLEPNFDLRARLEAAAEGNLLEVRATVNRVLSRWNQVN
;
A
#
# COMPACT_ATOMS: atom_id res chain seq x y z
N MET A 1 75.06 -13.41 -5.16
CA MET A 1 76.43 -13.03 -4.72
C MET A 1 76.55 -12.96 -3.19
N HIS A 2 75.68 -12.25 -2.47
CA HIS A 2 75.68 -12.24 -0.99
C HIS A 2 75.54 -13.63 -0.34
N ALA A 3 74.69 -14.51 -0.89
CA ALA A 3 74.53 -15.90 -0.41
C ALA A 3 75.79 -16.78 -0.61
N LEU A 4 76.61 -16.47 -1.62
CA LEU A 4 77.87 -17.18 -1.87
C LEU A 4 78.98 -16.71 -0.91
N LEU A 5 78.99 -15.42 -0.54
CA LEU A 5 79.91 -14.86 0.46
C LEU A 5 79.59 -15.34 1.90
N ALA A 6 78.31 -15.51 2.25
CA ALA A 6 77.91 -16.04 3.55
C ALA A 6 78.36 -17.51 3.75
N ARG A 7 78.25 -18.32 2.70
CA ARG A 7 78.72 -19.73 2.71
C ARG A 7 80.24 -19.84 2.81
N SER A 8 81.01 -18.92 2.23
CA SER A 8 82.47 -18.97 2.31
C SER A 8 83.03 -18.54 3.66
N LEU A 9 82.24 -17.87 4.51
CA LEU A 9 82.67 -17.35 5.82
C LEU A 9 82.30 -18.27 7.01
N GLY A 10 81.79 -19.49 6.76
CA GLY A 10 81.44 -20.41 7.85
C GLY A 10 80.28 -19.94 8.73
N ILE A 11 79.49 -18.96 8.27
CA ILE A 11 78.28 -18.48 8.95
C ILE A 11 77.19 -19.51 8.66
N SER A 12 77.07 -20.53 9.51
CA SER A 12 76.14 -21.66 9.36
C SER A 12 74.66 -21.28 9.54
N SER A 13 74.36 -20.02 9.81
CA SER A 13 73.00 -19.47 9.76
C SER A 13 73.10 -17.96 9.59
N VAL A 14 73.30 -17.50 8.35
CA VAL A 14 72.56 -16.30 7.97
C VAL A 14 71.12 -16.82 7.91
N GLU A 15 70.40 -16.69 9.02
CA GLU A 15 68.95 -16.66 8.95
C GLU A 15 68.67 -15.63 7.87
N GLU A 16 68.27 -16.09 6.67
CA GLU A 16 67.60 -15.22 5.72
C GLU A 16 66.60 -14.47 6.59
N PRO A 17 66.68 -13.12 6.68
CA PRO A 17 65.78 -12.36 7.52
C PRO A 17 64.41 -12.85 7.12
N SER A 18 63.81 -13.65 8.01
CA SER A 18 62.80 -14.63 7.64
C SER A 18 61.74 -13.83 6.92
N SER A 19 61.73 -13.93 5.59
CA SER A 19 60.80 -13.16 4.76
C SER A 19 59.46 -13.45 5.38
N HIS A 20 58.76 -12.39 5.78
CA HIS A 20 57.62 -12.40 6.67
C HIS A 20 56.47 -13.26 6.12
N HIS A 21 56.67 -14.57 6.09
CA HIS A 21 55.64 -15.56 5.84
C HIS A 21 54.89 -15.68 7.15
N PHE A 22 54.08 -14.65 7.40
CA PHE A 22 53.11 -14.55 8.49
C PHE A 22 52.22 -15.80 8.61
N TRP A 23 52.16 -16.62 7.56
CA TRP A 23 51.25 -17.73 7.40
C TRP A 23 51.99 -19.01 7.04
N SER A 24 51.87 -20.03 7.90
CA SER A 24 52.37 -21.37 7.59
C SER A 24 51.71 -21.92 6.31
N PRO A 25 52.36 -22.81 5.53
CA PRO A 25 51.78 -23.38 4.32
C PRO A 25 50.45 -24.11 4.56
N SER A 26 50.23 -24.65 5.76
CA SER A 26 48.96 -25.24 6.17
C SER A 26 47.88 -24.19 6.41
N ARG A 27 48.23 -23.06 7.05
CA ARG A 27 47.31 -21.93 7.24
C ARG A 27 46.95 -21.28 5.91
N ARG A 28 47.90 -21.14 4.98
CA ARG A 28 47.63 -20.65 3.61
C ARG A 28 46.67 -21.54 2.84
N ARG A 29 46.84 -22.86 2.88
CA ARG A 29 45.88 -23.79 2.26
C ARG A 29 44.49 -23.68 2.89
N ALA A 30 44.41 -23.64 4.21
CA ALA A 30 43.13 -23.46 4.90
C ALA A 30 42.46 -22.11 4.58
N LEU A 31 43.25 -21.04 4.43
CA LEU A 31 42.76 -19.75 3.96
C LEU A 31 42.34 -19.79 2.49
N GLY A 32 43.08 -20.46 1.61
CA GLY A 32 42.71 -20.62 0.20
C GLY A 32 41.37 -21.33 0.04
N GLU A 33 41.14 -22.39 0.81
CA GLU A 33 39.86 -23.12 0.80
C GLU A 33 38.69 -22.24 1.30
N ARG A 34 38.92 -21.38 2.30
CA ARG A 34 37.86 -20.57 2.93
C ARG A 34 37.64 -19.20 2.27
N TRP A 35 38.73 -18.54 1.92
CA TRP A 35 38.81 -17.20 1.33
C TRP A 35 38.96 -17.24 -0.19
N GLY A 36 39.05 -18.41 -0.81
CA GLY A 36 39.16 -18.56 -2.25
C GLY A 36 40.51 -18.08 -2.80
N GLU A 37 40.87 -18.61 -3.96
CA GLU A 37 42.18 -18.37 -4.57
C GLU A 37 42.46 -16.88 -4.85
N ALA A 38 41.44 -16.11 -5.25
CA ALA A 38 41.61 -14.68 -5.55
C ALA A 38 41.98 -13.85 -4.30
N ALA A 39 41.30 -14.07 -3.17
CA ALA A 39 41.61 -13.35 -1.94
C ALA A 39 42.92 -13.85 -1.32
N LEU A 40 43.26 -15.13 -1.49
CA LEU A 40 44.55 -15.66 -1.08
C LEU A 40 45.69 -15.04 -1.89
N ALA A 41 45.56 -14.98 -3.22
CA ALA A 41 46.55 -14.35 -4.09
C ALA A 41 46.72 -12.86 -3.77
N GLU A 42 45.62 -12.16 -3.45
CA GLU A 42 45.69 -10.78 -2.97
C GLU A 42 46.41 -10.70 -1.62
N LEU A 43 46.06 -11.53 -0.64
CA LEU A 43 46.74 -11.58 0.66
C LEU A 43 48.25 -11.87 0.52
N GLU A 44 48.63 -12.75 -0.41
CA GLU A 44 50.03 -13.05 -0.72
C GLU A 44 50.74 -11.85 -1.36
N ALA A 45 50.06 -11.13 -2.26
CA ALA A 45 50.58 -9.88 -2.82
C ALA A 45 50.73 -8.79 -1.74
N LEU A 46 49.78 -8.69 -0.81
CA LEU A 46 49.88 -7.78 0.33
C LEU A 46 51.05 -8.15 1.26
N GLY A 47 51.34 -9.44 1.43
CA GLY A 47 52.49 -9.89 2.23
C GLY A 47 53.86 -9.44 1.69
N ALA A 48 53.93 -8.92 0.45
CA ALA A 48 55.14 -8.33 -0.11
C ALA A 48 55.29 -6.82 0.21
N GLU A 49 54.25 -6.17 0.76
CA GLU A 49 54.30 -4.76 1.17
C GLU A 49 55.23 -4.61 2.37
N SER A 50 56.22 -3.71 2.24
CA SER A 50 57.26 -3.49 3.24
C SER A 50 56.87 -2.43 4.25
N ASP A 51 55.99 -1.50 3.85
CA ASP A 51 55.48 -0.45 4.74
C ASP A 51 54.30 -0.99 5.58
N PRO A 52 54.42 -1.05 6.91
CA PRO A 52 53.38 -1.58 7.78
C PRO A 52 52.07 -0.80 7.70
N GLU A 53 52.09 0.51 7.42
CA GLU A 53 50.85 1.30 7.31
C GLU A 53 50.11 0.97 6.01
N PHE A 54 50.83 0.84 4.88
CA PHE A 54 50.23 0.42 3.62
C PHE A 54 49.73 -1.03 3.67
N PHE A 55 50.44 -1.90 4.38
CA PHE A 55 49.99 -3.27 4.61
C PHE A 55 48.64 -3.30 5.37
N ASP A 56 48.54 -2.60 6.50
CA ASP A 56 47.31 -2.55 7.31
C ASP A 56 46.15 -1.88 6.55
N GLN A 57 46.42 -0.81 5.79
CA GLN A 57 45.42 -0.19 4.92
C GLN A 57 44.92 -1.15 3.83
N SER A 58 45.82 -1.94 3.26
CA SER A 58 45.47 -2.88 2.21
C SER A 58 44.69 -4.09 2.76
N LEU A 59 45.05 -4.58 3.95
CA LEU A 59 44.27 -5.59 4.67
C LEU A 59 42.85 -5.09 5.00
N MET A 60 42.72 -3.84 5.45
CA MET A 60 41.42 -3.20 5.66
C MET A 60 40.61 -3.13 4.35
N GLY A 61 41.27 -2.85 3.22
CA GLY A 61 40.67 -2.90 1.88
C GLY A 61 40.16 -4.30 1.50
N LEU A 62 40.95 -5.33 1.79
CA LEU A 62 40.59 -6.73 1.59
C LEU A 62 39.40 -7.14 2.46
N ALA A 63 39.42 -6.82 3.75
CA ALA A 63 38.32 -7.12 4.66
C ALA A 63 36.99 -6.52 4.16
N ARG A 64 37.00 -5.25 3.73
CA ARG A 64 35.81 -4.57 3.17
C ARG A 64 35.35 -5.14 1.84
N ARG A 65 36.24 -5.70 1.01
CA ARG A 65 35.83 -6.40 -0.23
C ARG A 65 35.17 -7.73 0.12
N LEU A 66 35.79 -8.52 0.98
CA LEU A 66 35.22 -9.78 1.47
C LEU A 66 33.85 -9.56 2.12
N GLU A 67 33.71 -8.50 2.93
CA GLU A 67 32.43 -8.11 3.53
C GLU A 67 31.39 -7.80 2.45
N ARG A 68 31.72 -6.98 1.45
CA ARG A 68 30.84 -6.65 0.31
C ARG A 68 30.43 -7.88 -0.50
N GLU A 69 31.36 -8.82 -0.69
CA GLU A 69 31.13 -10.08 -1.40
C GLU A 69 30.27 -11.10 -0.62
N GLY A 70 29.94 -10.84 0.64
CA GLY A 70 29.17 -11.80 1.46
C GLY A 70 29.98 -12.77 2.27
N ARG A 71 31.28 -12.56 2.31
CA ARG A 71 32.24 -13.46 2.96
C ARG A 71 32.54 -12.94 4.35
N VAL A 72 31.48 -12.80 5.14
CA VAL A 72 31.50 -12.13 6.44
C VAL A 72 32.48 -12.79 7.42
N GLU A 73 32.56 -14.12 7.43
CA GLU A 73 33.53 -14.84 8.26
C GLU A 73 34.99 -14.53 7.87
N ALA A 74 35.28 -14.50 6.56
CA ALA A 74 36.61 -14.17 6.06
C ALA A 74 36.96 -12.70 6.36
N ALA A 75 36.00 -11.79 6.19
CA ALA A 75 36.18 -10.39 6.57
C ALA A 75 36.46 -10.23 8.07
N ALA A 76 35.71 -10.93 8.93
CA ALA A 76 35.92 -10.94 10.38
C ALA A 76 37.31 -11.45 10.76
N GLU A 77 37.81 -12.48 10.08
CA GLU A 77 39.16 -12.97 10.29
C GLU A 77 40.21 -11.94 9.88
N VAL A 78 40.07 -11.30 8.73
CA VAL A 78 41.00 -10.22 8.32
C VAL A 78 40.97 -9.05 9.30
N TYR A 79 39.78 -8.63 9.75
CA TYR A 79 39.66 -7.61 10.80
C TYR A 79 40.31 -8.05 12.12
N GLY A 80 40.09 -9.31 12.50
CA GLY A 80 40.67 -9.92 13.69
C GLY A 80 42.20 -9.99 13.63
N GLU A 81 42.78 -10.23 12.46
CA GLU A 81 44.24 -10.17 12.26
C GLU A 81 44.78 -8.74 12.41
N ILE A 82 44.11 -7.74 11.83
CA ILE A 82 44.51 -6.32 11.99
C ILE A 82 44.48 -5.93 13.48
N VAL A 83 43.44 -6.35 14.21
CA VAL A 83 43.31 -6.08 15.65
C VAL A 83 44.33 -6.89 16.47
N GLY A 84 44.47 -8.19 16.18
CA GLY A 84 45.27 -9.15 16.95
C GLY A 84 46.78 -8.98 16.76
N ALA A 85 47.24 -8.55 15.58
CA ALA A 85 48.64 -8.25 15.31
C ALA A 85 49.19 -7.14 16.23
N ASN A 86 48.32 -6.30 16.80
CA ASN A 86 48.70 -5.26 17.74
C ASN A 86 48.83 -5.77 19.19
N LEU A 87 48.16 -6.87 19.54
CA LEU A 87 48.22 -7.45 20.90
C LEU A 87 49.43 -8.37 21.10
N GLY A 88 49.87 -9.06 20.05
CA GLY A 88 50.98 -10.01 20.11
C GLY A 88 52.37 -9.38 20.19
N THR A 89 52.54 -8.12 19.78
CA THR A 89 53.84 -7.43 19.78
C THR A 89 54.22 -6.87 21.16
N HIS A 90 53.28 -6.73 22.08
CA HIS A 90 53.55 -6.22 23.43
C HIS A 90 53.82 -7.32 24.46
N SER A 91 53.13 -8.46 24.42
CA SER A 91 53.31 -9.52 25.42
C SER A 91 54.68 -10.21 25.38
N ARG A 92 55.32 -10.30 24.21
CA ARG A 92 56.62 -10.97 24.08
C ARG A 92 57.81 -10.14 24.59
N ARG A 93 57.62 -8.82 24.81
CA ARG A 93 58.72 -7.92 25.18
C ARG A 93 58.82 -7.66 26.69
N GLU A 94 57.77 -7.94 27.46
CA GLU A 94 57.80 -7.78 28.92
C GLU A 94 58.54 -8.91 29.63
N ASP A 95 58.56 -10.13 29.08
CA ASP A 95 59.29 -11.27 29.67
C ASP A 95 60.81 -11.22 29.44
N GLU A 96 61.29 -10.50 28.42
CA GLU A 96 62.74 -10.31 28.17
C GLU A 96 63.33 -9.07 28.85
N ALA A 97 62.50 -8.15 29.35
CA ALA A 97 62.93 -6.90 29.98
C ALA A 97 63.40 -7.06 31.45
N SER A 98 63.40 -8.27 32.01
CA SER A 98 63.92 -8.54 33.36
C SER A 98 65.46 -8.64 33.42
N GLY A 99 66.17 -8.53 32.29
CA GLY A 99 67.64 -8.48 32.23
C GLY A 99 68.13 -7.07 31.92
N GLY A 100 68.68 -6.37 32.92
CA GLY A 100 69.09 -4.96 32.84
C GLY A 100 69.92 -4.59 31.61
N GLY A 101 69.36 -3.73 30.76
CA GLY A 101 70.03 -3.17 29.59
C GLY A 101 69.32 -1.92 29.09
N VAL A 102 69.98 -0.78 29.29
CA VAL A 102 69.82 0.57 28.69
C VAL A 102 68.50 0.85 27.91
N PRO A 103 67.71 1.87 28.31
CA PRO A 103 66.52 2.28 27.58
C PRO A 103 66.88 2.83 26.20
N VAL A 104 66.71 2.03 25.15
CA VAL A 104 66.77 2.49 23.76
C VAL A 104 65.52 3.33 23.49
N HIS A 105 65.62 4.64 23.71
CA HIS A 105 64.72 5.63 23.13
C HIS A 105 64.90 5.61 21.61
N GLY A 106 63.88 5.21 20.83
CA GLY A 106 63.90 5.46 19.38
C GLY A 106 63.04 4.55 18.49
N GLY A 107 62.50 3.44 18.99
CA GLY A 107 61.55 2.64 18.20
C GLY A 107 60.14 3.18 18.38
N GLY A 108 59.66 3.97 17.41
CA GLY A 108 58.28 4.48 17.38
C GLY A 108 57.29 3.36 17.63
N GLY A 109 56.78 3.28 18.87
CA GLY A 109 55.74 2.33 19.22
C GLY A 109 54.57 2.59 18.30
N ARG A 110 54.15 1.56 17.54
CA ARG A 110 52.90 1.60 16.77
C ARG A 110 51.84 2.17 17.69
N THR A 111 51.45 3.40 17.43
CA THR A 111 50.62 4.16 18.35
C THR A 111 49.29 3.43 18.45
N GLN A 112 48.92 2.99 19.64
CA GLN A 112 47.61 2.39 19.96
C GLN A 112 46.41 3.29 19.60
N GLY A 113 46.65 4.48 19.01
CA GLY A 113 45.65 5.39 18.47
C GLY A 113 45.60 5.47 16.95
N SER A 114 46.18 4.53 16.19
CA SER A 114 46.01 4.54 14.73
C SER A 114 44.51 4.44 14.39
N PRO A 115 43.95 5.37 13.60
CA PRO A 115 42.53 5.37 13.25
C PRO A 115 42.12 4.14 12.42
N LEU A 116 43.08 3.38 11.90
CA LEU A 116 42.84 2.13 11.17
C LEU A 116 42.46 0.99 12.11
N TYR A 117 43.13 0.86 13.27
CA TYR A 117 42.80 -0.17 14.26
C TYR A 117 41.42 0.08 14.87
N ALA A 118 41.09 1.32 15.20
CA ALA A 118 39.76 1.68 15.70
C ALA A 118 38.67 1.29 14.69
N ARG A 119 38.88 1.57 13.39
CA ARG A 119 37.95 1.15 12.33
C ARG A 119 37.89 -0.35 12.11
N ALA A 120 39.01 -1.07 12.28
CA ALA A 120 39.05 -2.52 12.10
C ALA A 120 38.31 -3.20 13.25
N GLN A 121 38.50 -2.71 14.47
CA GLN A 121 37.76 -3.13 15.65
C GLN A 121 36.27 -2.83 15.51
N GLU A 122 35.89 -1.64 15.04
CA GLU A 122 34.48 -1.30 14.75
C GLU A 122 33.85 -2.23 13.71
N GLY A 123 34.57 -2.57 12.64
CA GLY A 123 34.12 -3.52 11.62
C GLY A 123 33.97 -4.93 12.17
N LEU A 124 34.95 -5.41 12.94
CA LEU A 124 34.91 -6.70 13.62
C LEU A 124 33.73 -6.77 14.60
N ASP A 125 33.58 -5.74 15.44
CA ASP A 125 32.50 -5.66 16.41
C ASP A 125 31.15 -5.62 15.71
N ALA A 126 30.98 -4.85 14.64
CA ALA A 126 29.74 -4.84 13.86
C ALA A 126 29.38 -6.24 13.33
N ILE A 127 30.36 -6.97 12.79
CA ILE A 127 30.17 -8.35 12.29
C ILE A 127 29.83 -9.32 13.45
N LEU A 128 30.50 -9.18 14.58
CA LEU A 128 30.27 -10.02 15.77
C LEU A 128 29.01 -9.62 16.57
N GLY A 129 28.27 -8.60 16.15
CA GLY A 129 27.12 -8.07 16.88
C GLY A 129 27.46 -7.30 18.15
N ARG A 130 28.70 -6.84 18.29
CA ARG A 130 29.24 -6.03 19.40
C ARG A 130 29.40 -4.57 18.98
N GLY A 131 29.84 -3.72 19.91
CA GLY A 131 30.22 -2.34 19.62
C GLY A 131 29.05 -1.36 19.52
N ALA A 132 29.31 -0.20 18.90
CA ALA A 132 28.36 0.89 18.79
C ALA A 132 27.21 0.57 17.83
N PHE A 133 26.01 1.07 18.13
CA PHE A 133 24.80 0.84 17.33
C PHE A 133 24.94 1.30 15.87
N GLY A 134 25.66 2.39 15.60
CA GLY A 134 25.80 2.97 14.26
C GLY A 134 26.44 2.02 13.24
N PRO A 135 27.72 1.63 13.41
CA PRO A 135 28.38 0.67 12.52
C PRO A 135 27.64 -0.66 12.40
N ARG A 136 27.06 -1.13 13.51
CA ARG A 136 26.25 -2.35 13.52
C ARG A 136 24.98 -2.22 12.68
N ALA A 137 24.24 -1.13 12.81
CA ALA A 137 23.05 -0.87 12.00
C ALA A 137 23.40 -0.73 10.52
N GLU A 138 24.51 -0.07 10.19
CA GLU A 138 25.01 0.04 8.81
C GLU A 138 25.34 -1.33 8.22
N PHE A 139 26.06 -2.17 8.97
CA PHE A 139 26.37 -3.55 8.57
C PHE A 139 25.10 -4.38 8.35
N LEU A 140 24.18 -4.38 9.32
CA LEU A 140 22.93 -5.14 9.24
C LEU A 140 22.03 -4.66 8.09
N LEU A 141 21.95 -3.35 7.82
CA LEU A 141 21.16 -2.82 6.70
C LEU A 141 21.79 -3.17 5.34
N ARG A 142 23.12 -3.14 5.23
CA ARG A 142 23.81 -3.60 4.01
C ARG A 142 23.60 -5.09 3.79
N ASP A 143 23.72 -5.88 4.85
CA ASP A 143 23.51 -7.32 4.78
C ASP A 143 22.06 -7.65 4.43
N LEU A 144 21.08 -6.98 5.06
CA LEU A 144 19.66 -7.06 4.71
C LEU A 144 19.43 -6.76 3.22
N ALA A 145 19.98 -5.65 2.70
CA ALA A 145 19.82 -5.26 1.30
C ALA A 145 20.43 -6.29 0.34
N ARG A 146 21.61 -6.83 0.67
CA ARG A 146 22.26 -7.87 -0.13
C ARG A 146 21.49 -9.18 -0.08
N GLN A 147 21.18 -9.68 1.12
CA GLN A 147 20.44 -10.93 1.29
C GLN A 147 19.10 -10.83 0.56
N SER A 148 18.34 -9.75 0.77
CA SER A 148 17.03 -9.58 0.11
C SER A 148 17.08 -9.54 -1.41
N SER A 149 18.22 -9.22 -2.00
CA SER A 149 18.46 -9.19 -3.44
C SER A 149 19.23 -10.40 -3.98
N ASP A 150 19.52 -11.42 -3.16
CA ASP A 150 20.27 -12.60 -3.60
C ASP A 150 19.49 -13.41 -4.65
N PRO A 151 19.94 -13.45 -5.92
CA PRO A 151 19.16 -14.04 -7.00
C PRO A 151 18.99 -15.56 -6.84
N ALA A 152 19.95 -16.26 -6.22
CA ALA A 152 19.83 -17.69 -5.94
C ALA A 152 18.66 -17.98 -4.99
N MET A 153 18.54 -17.21 -3.90
CA MET A 153 17.45 -17.34 -2.93
C MET A 153 16.10 -16.94 -3.53
N LEU A 154 16.04 -15.86 -4.31
CA LEU A 154 14.81 -15.47 -5.01
C LEU A 154 14.35 -16.55 -6.00
N PHE A 155 15.29 -17.14 -6.75
CA PHE A 155 15.03 -18.28 -7.63
C PHE A 155 14.54 -19.52 -6.86
N ALA A 156 15.19 -19.83 -5.73
CA ALA A 156 14.83 -20.96 -4.88
C ALA A 156 13.41 -20.81 -4.30
N MET A 157 13.10 -19.65 -3.72
CA MET A 157 11.77 -19.35 -3.20
C MET A 157 10.71 -19.35 -4.31
N GLY A 158 11.03 -18.78 -5.47
CA GLY A 158 10.12 -18.78 -6.62
C GLY A 158 9.79 -20.19 -7.11
N THR A 159 10.81 -21.04 -7.20
CA THR A 159 10.70 -22.44 -7.61
C THR A 159 9.96 -23.27 -6.58
N ALA A 160 10.32 -23.16 -5.30
CA ALA A 160 9.64 -23.85 -4.20
C ALA A 160 8.15 -23.48 -4.14
N GLY A 161 7.84 -22.18 -4.23
CA GLY A 161 6.46 -21.69 -4.26
C GLY A 161 5.66 -22.19 -5.47
N ALA A 162 6.31 -22.32 -6.63
CA ALA A 162 5.71 -22.93 -7.82
C ALA A 162 5.40 -24.42 -7.61
N VAL A 163 6.38 -25.19 -7.12
CA VAL A 163 6.23 -26.63 -6.82
C VAL A 163 5.13 -26.85 -5.78
N PHE A 164 5.11 -26.05 -4.71
CA PHE A 164 4.08 -26.09 -3.69
C PHE A 164 2.68 -25.94 -4.31
N ARG A 165 2.44 -24.87 -5.08
CA ARG A 165 1.14 -24.58 -5.68
C ARG A 165 0.72 -25.64 -6.67
N MET A 166 1.62 -26.07 -7.57
CA MET A 166 1.33 -27.11 -8.55
C MET A 166 0.96 -28.43 -7.86
N THR A 167 1.74 -28.85 -6.87
CA THR A 167 1.50 -30.09 -6.12
C THR A 167 0.19 -30.02 -5.34
N ARG A 168 -0.05 -28.89 -4.68
CA ARG A 168 -1.32 -28.63 -3.98
C ARG A 168 -2.50 -28.73 -4.93
N LEU A 169 -2.43 -28.10 -6.10
CA LEU A 169 -3.53 -28.11 -7.08
C LEU A 169 -3.72 -29.48 -7.73
N MET A 170 -2.65 -30.21 -8.04
CA MET A 170 -2.73 -31.60 -8.51
C MET A 170 -3.37 -32.51 -7.46
N THR A 171 -3.00 -32.33 -6.20
CA THR A 171 -3.56 -33.09 -5.08
C THR A 171 -5.02 -32.74 -4.86
N LEU A 172 -5.37 -31.45 -4.85
CA LEU A 172 -6.76 -30.98 -4.78
C LEU A 172 -7.60 -31.52 -5.92
N SER A 173 -7.12 -31.44 -7.16
CA SER A 173 -7.81 -31.96 -8.34
C SER A 173 -8.12 -33.45 -8.20
N ARG A 174 -7.16 -34.25 -7.72
CA ARG A 174 -7.38 -35.68 -7.44
C ARG A 174 -8.34 -35.92 -6.28
N LEU A 175 -8.27 -35.14 -5.21
CA LEU A 175 -9.16 -35.28 -4.04
C LEU A 175 -10.60 -34.86 -4.36
N VAL A 176 -10.77 -33.82 -5.17
CA VAL A 176 -12.08 -33.34 -5.65
C VAL A 176 -12.70 -34.34 -6.62
N GLY A 177 -11.90 -34.99 -7.47
CA GLY A 177 -12.37 -36.02 -8.40
C GLY A 177 -12.62 -37.39 -7.76
N ALA A 178 -12.24 -37.61 -6.50
CA ALA A 178 -12.43 -38.90 -5.84
C ALA A 178 -13.92 -39.11 -5.49
N PRO A 179 -14.54 -40.24 -5.89
CA PRO A 179 -15.97 -40.49 -5.65
C PRO A 179 -16.33 -40.65 -4.18
N HIS A 180 -15.35 -41.03 -3.33
CA HIS A 180 -15.53 -41.17 -1.89
C HIS A 180 -14.43 -40.42 -1.14
N PRO A 181 -14.78 -39.56 -0.17
CA PRO A 181 -13.80 -38.90 0.68
C PRO A 181 -13.13 -39.96 1.58
N GLY A 182 -11.84 -40.21 1.36
CA GLY A 182 -11.05 -41.11 2.22
C GLY A 182 -10.96 -40.61 3.66
N PHE A 183 -10.54 -41.48 4.58
CA PHE A 183 -10.41 -41.17 6.01
C PHE A 183 -9.60 -39.89 6.28
N LEU A 184 -8.45 -39.72 5.62
CA LEU A 184 -7.62 -38.52 5.77
C LEU A 184 -8.30 -37.25 5.25
N THR A 185 -9.06 -37.36 4.16
CA THR A 185 -9.81 -36.25 3.58
C THR A 185 -10.95 -35.82 4.50
N GLN A 186 -11.57 -36.75 5.22
CA GLN A 186 -12.59 -36.47 6.23
C GLN A 186 -12.00 -35.84 7.50
N LEU A 187 -10.87 -36.38 7.98
CA LEU A 187 -10.25 -35.93 9.23
C LEU A 187 -9.60 -34.54 9.09
N LEU A 188 -8.84 -34.33 8.02
CA LEU A 188 -8.05 -33.11 7.83
C LEU A 188 -8.73 -32.10 6.89
N GLY A 189 -9.66 -32.57 6.05
CA GLY A 189 -10.18 -31.79 4.92
C GLY A 189 -9.25 -31.84 3.71
N ALA A 190 -9.83 -31.84 2.50
CA ALA A 190 -9.08 -31.90 1.25
C ALA A 190 -8.05 -30.77 1.11
N GLY A 191 -8.42 -29.55 1.53
CA GLY A 191 -7.54 -28.37 1.49
C GLY A 191 -6.29 -28.49 2.36
N ARG A 192 -6.40 -29.05 3.57
CA ARG A 192 -5.24 -29.23 4.46
C ARG A 192 -4.36 -30.36 3.97
N LEU A 193 -4.95 -31.47 3.54
CA LEU A 193 -4.21 -32.60 3.00
C LEU A 193 -3.39 -32.19 1.76
N ALA A 194 -4.00 -31.46 0.83
CA ALA A 194 -3.28 -30.95 -0.34
C ALA A 194 -2.18 -29.95 0.01
N SER A 195 -2.39 -29.11 1.01
CA SER A 195 -1.35 -28.19 1.51
C SER A 195 -0.20 -28.94 2.20
N LEU A 196 -0.47 -30.03 2.92
CA LEU A 196 0.56 -30.89 3.52
C LEU A 196 1.37 -31.61 2.45
N THR A 197 0.71 -32.15 1.42
CA THR A 197 1.41 -32.77 0.28
C THR A 197 2.27 -31.76 -0.48
N GLY A 198 1.73 -30.56 -0.72
CA GLY A 198 2.51 -29.47 -1.33
C GLY A 198 3.73 -29.11 -0.49
N PHE A 199 3.56 -28.98 0.84
CA PHE A 199 4.64 -28.68 1.76
C PHE A 199 5.74 -29.76 1.76
N ALA A 200 5.35 -31.03 1.70
CA ALA A 200 6.30 -32.14 1.66
C ALA A 200 7.26 -32.05 0.46
N LEU A 201 6.81 -31.53 -0.69
CA LEU A 201 7.66 -31.33 -1.88
C LEU A 201 8.32 -29.95 -1.96
N GLU A 202 7.78 -28.95 -1.26
CA GLU A 202 8.29 -27.58 -1.26
C GLU A 202 9.69 -27.47 -0.65
N ALA A 203 9.92 -28.06 0.52
CA ALA A 203 11.21 -27.94 1.19
C ALA A 203 12.36 -28.59 0.39
N PRO A 204 12.21 -29.81 -0.18
CA PRO A 204 13.24 -30.37 -1.04
C PRO A 204 13.48 -29.54 -2.30
N ALA A 205 12.41 -29.03 -2.92
CA ALA A 205 12.53 -28.16 -4.09
C ALA A 205 13.28 -26.86 -3.75
N PHE A 206 13.02 -26.27 -2.59
CA PHE A 206 13.71 -25.09 -2.09
C PHE A 206 15.21 -25.35 -1.92
N THR A 207 15.60 -26.39 -1.17
CA THR A 207 17.00 -26.72 -0.92
C THR A 207 17.77 -27.01 -2.21
N LEU A 208 17.19 -27.80 -3.12
CA LEU A 208 17.82 -28.13 -4.39
C LEU A 208 17.95 -26.90 -5.29
N ALA A 209 16.90 -26.08 -5.40
CA ALA A 209 16.92 -24.88 -6.22
C ALA A 209 17.89 -23.81 -5.67
N ALA A 210 18.02 -23.68 -4.34
CA ALA A 210 18.98 -22.77 -3.72
C ALA A 210 20.42 -23.19 -4.04
N ARG A 211 20.73 -24.48 -3.90
CA ARG A 211 22.06 -25.02 -4.23
C ARG A 211 22.39 -24.88 -5.72
N LEU A 212 21.44 -25.23 -6.59
CA LEU A 212 21.60 -25.04 -8.04
C LEU A 212 21.79 -23.56 -8.41
N GLY A 213 21.03 -22.65 -7.78
CA GLY A 213 21.15 -21.21 -7.98
C GLY A 213 22.52 -20.70 -7.53
N ASN A 214 23.03 -21.16 -6.38
CA ASN A 214 24.35 -20.82 -5.89
C ASN A 214 25.46 -21.35 -6.81
N GLU A 215 25.38 -22.61 -7.24
CA GLU A 215 26.33 -23.22 -8.17
C GLU A 215 26.35 -22.48 -9.52
N ALA A 216 25.17 -22.09 -10.03
CA ALA A 216 25.04 -21.30 -11.26
C ALA A 216 25.65 -19.89 -11.16
N LEU A 217 25.76 -19.34 -9.95
CA LEU A 217 26.45 -18.07 -9.66
C LEU A 217 27.94 -18.27 -9.34
N GLY A 218 28.47 -19.49 -9.52
CA GLY A 218 29.88 -19.82 -9.27
C GLY A 218 30.21 -20.02 -7.78
N ARG A 219 29.22 -20.12 -6.89
CA ARG A 219 29.43 -20.45 -5.48
C ARG A 219 29.46 -21.96 -5.34
N SER A 220 30.60 -22.53 -4.97
CA SER A 220 30.72 -23.97 -4.73
C SER A 220 29.77 -24.44 -3.63
N GLN A 221 29.07 -25.56 -3.85
CA GLN A 221 28.17 -26.16 -2.87
C GLN A 221 28.61 -27.58 -2.51
N ASP A 222 28.55 -27.94 -1.23
CA ASP A 222 28.85 -29.31 -0.78
C ASP A 222 27.64 -30.23 -1.03
N TRP A 223 27.64 -31.01 -2.11
CA TRP A 223 26.56 -31.95 -2.46
C TRP A 223 26.58 -33.26 -1.66
N SER A 224 27.37 -33.36 -0.58
CA SER A 224 27.37 -34.53 0.29
C SER A 224 25.97 -34.80 0.87
N GLY A 225 25.63 -36.08 1.03
CA GLY A 225 24.33 -36.47 1.61
C GLY A 225 24.11 -35.91 3.02
N ARG A 226 25.19 -35.68 3.79
CA ARG A 226 25.13 -35.06 5.12
C ARG A 226 24.76 -33.58 5.03
N ALA A 227 25.36 -32.82 4.12
CA ALA A 227 25.04 -31.41 3.91
C ALA A 227 23.61 -31.24 3.37
N LEU A 228 23.21 -32.04 2.39
CA LEU A 228 21.83 -32.06 1.89
C LEU A 228 20.82 -32.40 2.99
N GLY A 229 21.10 -33.41 3.82
CA GLY A 229 20.24 -33.80 4.94
C GLY A 229 20.06 -32.66 5.96
N ARG A 230 21.15 -31.96 6.30
CA ARG A 230 21.12 -30.79 7.18
C ARG A 230 20.26 -29.66 6.58
N ASP A 231 20.45 -29.37 5.29
CA ASP A 231 19.73 -28.28 4.62
C ASP A 231 18.25 -28.59 4.42
N PHE A 232 17.89 -29.85 4.14
CA PHE A 232 16.49 -30.26 4.10
C PHE A 232 15.83 -30.10 5.46
N ALA A 233 16.49 -30.57 6.54
CA ALA A 233 15.95 -30.43 7.90
C ALA A 233 15.75 -28.96 8.28
N SER A 234 16.75 -28.11 8.01
CA SER A 234 16.67 -26.65 8.17
C SER A 234 15.49 -26.06 7.40
N SER A 235 15.37 -26.39 6.10
CA SER A 235 14.30 -25.90 5.24
C SER A 235 12.89 -26.30 5.73
N TYR A 236 12.73 -27.53 6.22
CA TYR A 236 11.46 -27.99 6.80
C TYR A 236 11.11 -27.26 8.10
N LEU A 237 12.10 -26.96 8.96
CA LEU A 237 11.86 -26.22 10.20
C LEU A 237 11.44 -24.78 9.92
N VAL A 238 12.13 -24.10 9.00
CA VAL A 238 11.82 -22.70 8.64
C VAL A 238 10.47 -22.61 7.94
N LEU A 239 10.26 -23.37 6.86
CA LEU A 239 8.99 -23.36 6.12
C LEU A 239 7.84 -23.87 7.00
N GLY A 240 8.10 -24.85 7.86
CA GLY A 240 7.14 -25.38 8.82
C GLY A 240 6.74 -24.33 9.85
N GLY A 241 7.71 -23.64 10.46
CA GLY A 241 7.49 -22.53 11.39
C GLY A 241 6.65 -21.42 10.77
N MET A 242 6.96 -21.03 9.54
CA MET A 242 6.17 -20.06 8.78
C MET A 242 4.71 -20.48 8.55
N LYS A 243 4.48 -21.74 8.14
CA LYS A 243 3.12 -22.24 7.89
C LYS A 243 2.32 -22.40 9.17
N LEU A 244 2.95 -22.88 10.24
CA LEU A 244 2.34 -22.99 11.57
C LEU A 244 1.95 -21.60 12.08
N ALA A 245 2.85 -20.62 11.99
CA ALA A 245 2.56 -19.25 12.43
C ALA A 245 1.49 -18.58 11.55
N GLY A 246 1.49 -18.82 10.23
CA GLY A 246 0.43 -18.34 9.35
C GLY A 246 -0.94 -18.96 9.67
N TRP A 247 -0.97 -20.25 9.99
CA TRP A 247 -2.19 -20.95 10.39
C TRP A 247 -2.71 -20.46 11.75
N ALA A 248 -1.83 -20.42 12.76
CA ALA A 248 -2.14 -19.93 14.10
C ALA A 248 -2.54 -18.45 14.07
N GLY A 249 -1.81 -17.63 13.34
CA GLY A 249 -2.12 -16.22 13.11
C GLY A 249 -3.48 -16.04 12.43
N GLY A 250 -3.79 -16.81 11.40
CA GLY A 250 -5.10 -16.77 10.75
C GLY A 250 -6.25 -17.19 11.67
N ALA A 251 -6.03 -18.17 12.54
CA ALA A 251 -7.00 -18.57 13.57
C ALA A 251 -7.19 -17.48 14.63
N ALA A 252 -6.08 -16.97 15.19
CA ALA A 252 -6.08 -15.91 16.18
C ALA A 252 -6.69 -14.61 15.64
N TYR A 253 -6.40 -14.24 14.38
CA TYR A 253 -6.99 -13.07 13.74
C TYR A 253 -8.50 -13.22 13.57
N ARG A 254 -9.01 -14.40 13.19
CA ARG A 254 -10.46 -14.63 13.09
C ARG A 254 -11.15 -14.59 14.44
N GLU A 255 -10.52 -15.12 15.48
CA GLU A 255 -11.03 -15.04 16.85
C GLU A 255 -11.03 -13.59 17.36
N TRP A 256 -9.96 -12.85 17.08
CA TRP A 256 -9.81 -11.44 17.43
C TRP A 256 -10.74 -10.51 16.64
N ALA A 257 -10.90 -10.73 15.34
CA ALA A 257 -11.82 -9.97 14.48
C ALA A 257 -13.29 -10.40 14.66
N GLY A 258 -13.53 -11.58 15.24
CA GLY A 258 -14.87 -12.10 15.50
C GLY A 258 -15.61 -11.40 16.64
N PRO A 259 -16.87 -11.80 16.92
CA PRO A 259 -17.72 -11.19 17.94
C PRO A 259 -17.11 -11.20 19.35
N ALA A 260 -16.27 -12.18 19.65
CA ALA A 260 -15.59 -12.30 20.94
C ALA A 260 -14.49 -11.24 21.13
N GLY A 261 -13.61 -11.05 20.14
CA GLY A 261 -12.56 -10.02 20.20
C GLY A 261 -13.09 -8.59 20.01
N ALA A 262 -14.24 -8.44 19.33
CA ALA A 262 -14.97 -7.19 19.23
C ALA A 262 -15.30 -6.56 20.60
N ASN A 263 -15.51 -7.36 21.67
CA ASN A 263 -15.78 -6.86 23.01
C ASN A 263 -14.54 -6.30 23.72
N LEU A 264 -13.34 -6.81 23.40
CA LEU A 264 -12.08 -6.40 24.02
C LEU A 264 -11.50 -5.12 23.39
N VAL A 265 -11.87 -4.83 22.14
CA VAL A 265 -11.38 -3.69 21.35
C VAL A 265 -12.27 -2.44 21.47
N PHE A 266 -13.43 -2.50 22.15
CA PHE A 266 -14.28 -1.32 22.38
C PHE A 266 -13.59 -0.17 23.13
N ALA A 267 -12.40 -0.38 23.71
CA ALA A 267 -11.59 0.66 24.32
C ALA A 267 -10.70 1.47 23.34
N LEU A 268 -10.56 1.06 22.08
CA LEU A 268 -9.70 1.75 21.09
C LEU A 268 -10.46 2.04 19.78
N PRO A 269 -10.32 3.24 19.18
CA PRO A 269 -11.02 3.64 17.95
C PRO A 269 -10.58 2.90 16.66
N LEU A 270 -9.83 1.79 16.77
CA LEU A 270 -9.25 1.05 15.64
C LEU A 270 -10.27 0.20 14.86
N ARG A 271 -11.52 0.14 15.31
CA ARG A 271 -12.55 -0.72 14.69
C ARG A 271 -12.94 -0.28 13.27
N ALA A 272 -12.88 1.03 12.99
CA ALA A 272 -13.12 1.57 11.65
C ALA A 272 -12.03 1.17 10.65
N LEU A 273 -10.80 0.93 11.13
CA LEU A 273 -9.68 0.51 10.29
C LEU A 273 -9.63 -1.00 10.05
N GLY A 274 -10.28 -1.82 10.88
CA GLY A 274 -10.09 -3.28 10.87
C GLY A 274 -11.04 -4.09 10.00
N ARG A 275 -12.16 -3.53 9.53
CA ARG A 275 -13.24 -4.29 8.86
C ARG A 275 -13.17 -4.37 7.35
N THR A 276 -12.44 -3.48 6.69
CA THR A 276 -12.29 -3.58 5.23
C THR A 276 -11.32 -4.71 4.89
N GLN A 277 -11.74 -5.59 3.97
CA GLN A 277 -10.90 -6.65 3.44
C GLN A 277 -9.63 -6.00 2.85
N GLY A 278 -8.45 -6.32 3.42
CA GLY A 278 -7.20 -5.65 3.05
C GLY A 278 -6.84 -4.45 3.93
N SER A 279 -7.42 -4.32 5.11
CA SER A 279 -6.98 -3.30 6.07
C SER A 279 -5.46 -3.36 6.31
N PRO A 280 -4.79 -2.20 6.48
CA PRO A 280 -3.36 -2.16 6.83
C PRO A 280 -3.04 -2.97 8.08
N LEU A 281 -3.97 -3.04 9.05
CA LEU A 281 -3.82 -3.85 10.26
C LEU A 281 -3.80 -5.35 9.97
N GLN A 282 -4.66 -5.86 9.08
CA GLN A 282 -4.64 -7.26 8.68
C GLN A 282 -3.32 -7.62 8.01
N LEU A 283 -2.80 -6.72 7.14
CA LEU A 283 -1.52 -6.90 6.47
C LEU A 283 -0.35 -6.92 7.47
N LEU A 284 -0.31 -5.96 8.39
CA LEU A 284 0.71 -5.90 9.45
C LEU A 284 0.65 -7.12 10.37
N PHE A 285 -0.56 -7.55 10.75
CA PHE A 285 -0.75 -8.73 11.57
C PHE A 285 -0.27 -10.00 10.85
N GLN A 286 -0.62 -10.16 9.58
CA GLN A 286 -0.18 -11.29 8.77
C GLN A 286 1.34 -11.29 8.57
N GLN A 287 1.95 -10.14 8.31
CA GLN A 287 3.41 -9.99 8.19
C GLN A 287 4.11 -10.29 9.52
N GLY A 288 3.56 -9.82 10.65
CA GLY A 288 4.06 -10.11 11.98
C GLY A 288 4.01 -11.60 12.32
N CYS A 289 2.92 -12.29 11.94
CA CYS A 289 2.83 -13.75 12.10
C CYS A 289 3.87 -14.48 11.24
N MET A 290 4.05 -14.05 10.00
CA MET A 290 5.04 -14.66 9.10
C MET A 290 6.46 -14.47 9.63
N LEU A 291 6.81 -13.27 10.10
CA LEU A 291 8.10 -12.98 10.76
C LEU A 291 8.29 -13.86 12.00
N SER A 292 7.26 -13.99 12.83
CA SER A 292 7.28 -14.84 14.02
C SER A 292 7.52 -16.31 13.67
N GLY A 293 6.96 -16.78 12.55
CA GLY A 293 7.19 -18.13 12.04
C GLY A 293 8.63 -18.36 11.57
N ILE A 294 9.26 -17.36 10.94
CA ILE A 294 10.68 -17.42 10.56
C ILE A 294 11.57 -17.46 11.80
N LEU A 295 11.30 -16.60 12.78
CA LEU A 295 12.03 -16.57 14.06
C LEU A 295 11.89 -17.90 14.81
N LEU A 296 10.70 -18.50 14.83
CA LEU A 296 10.47 -19.83 15.39
C LEU A 296 11.29 -20.90 14.64
N GLY A 297 11.33 -20.81 13.31
CA GLY A 297 12.16 -21.68 12.47
C GLY A 297 13.64 -21.60 12.88
N HIS A 298 14.21 -20.40 12.94
CA HIS A 298 15.60 -20.19 13.36
C HIS A 298 15.86 -20.69 14.79
N ALA A 299 14.94 -20.44 15.73
CA ALA A 299 15.08 -20.93 17.10
C ALA A 299 15.08 -22.47 17.16
N LEU A 300 14.28 -23.14 16.34
CA LEU A 300 14.29 -24.60 16.23
C LEU A 300 15.60 -25.10 15.60
N GLU A 301 16.11 -24.44 14.57
CA GLU A 301 17.40 -24.80 13.97
C GLU A 301 18.56 -24.68 14.97
N GLU A 302 18.59 -23.60 15.76
CA GLU A 302 19.56 -23.44 16.84
C GLU A 302 19.41 -24.54 17.90
N HIS A 303 18.16 -24.87 18.27
CA HIS A 303 17.88 -25.92 19.24
C HIS A 303 18.35 -27.31 18.77
N PHE A 304 18.18 -27.63 17.50
CA PHE A 304 18.64 -28.89 16.91
C PHE A 304 20.11 -28.87 16.46
N GLY A 305 20.84 -27.77 16.70
CA GLY A 305 22.23 -27.62 16.27
C GLY A 305 22.42 -27.61 14.75
N LEU A 306 21.36 -27.35 13.98
CA LEU A 306 21.40 -27.18 12.54
C LEU A 306 21.91 -25.80 12.15
N ARG A 307 21.78 -24.82 13.05
CA ARG A 307 22.30 -23.47 12.91
C ARG A 307 23.13 -23.09 14.16
N PRO A 308 24.30 -22.44 14.01
CA PRO A 308 25.01 -21.89 15.16
C PRO A 308 24.18 -20.78 15.81
N ARG A 309 24.26 -20.65 17.13
CA ARG A 309 23.56 -19.60 17.88
C ARG A 309 24.04 -18.22 17.43
N GLY A 310 23.11 -17.41 16.90
CA GLY A 310 23.38 -16.04 16.50
C GLY A 310 23.04 -15.03 17.60
N ASP A 311 23.53 -13.80 17.46
CA ASP A 311 22.98 -12.68 18.23
C ASP A 311 21.54 -12.38 17.75
N GLY A 312 20.64 -12.04 18.68
CA GLY A 312 19.22 -11.87 18.40
C GLY A 312 18.93 -10.81 17.33
N ALA A 313 19.72 -9.73 17.25
CA ALA A 313 19.50 -8.73 16.20
C ALA A 313 19.92 -9.23 14.82
N THR A 314 20.96 -10.07 14.73
CA THR A 314 21.36 -10.72 13.47
C THR A 314 20.27 -11.69 13.04
N THR A 315 19.77 -12.52 13.96
CA THR A 315 18.64 -13.43 13.71
C THR A 315 17.38 -12.67 13.27
N LEU A 316 17.08 -11.52 13.86
CA LEU A 316 15.96 -10.67 13.44
C LEU A 316 16.17 -10.10 12.03
N THR A 317 17.38 -9.63 11.73
CA THR A 317 17.73 -9.04 10.42
C THR A 317 17.63 -10.08 9.32
N ASP A 318 18.18 -11.27 9.54
CA ASP A 318 18.05 -12.41 8.61
C ASP A 318 16.58 -12.80 8.41
N SER A 319 15.78 -12.75 9.47
CA SER A 319 14.35 -13.06 9.39
C SER A 319 13.58 -12.01 8.57
N LEU A 320 13.93 -10.73 8.71
CA LEU A 320 13.38 -9.65 7.89
C LEU A 320 13.84 -9.76 6.43
N ALA A 321 15.10 -10.11 6.19
CA ALA A 321 15.63 -10.36 4.85
C ALA A 321 14.84 -11.47 4.17
N MET A 322 14.67 -12.59 4.86
CA MET A 322 13.92 -13.74 4.38
C MET A 322 12.45 -13.38 4.13
N LEU A 323 11.80 -12.63 5.02
CA LEU A 323 10.43 -12.14 4.82
C LEU A 323 10.30 -11.30 3.53
N LEU A 324 11.26 -10.41 3.29
CA LEU A 324 11.29 -9.57 2.10
C LEU A 324 11.50 -10.41 0.83
N GLN A 325 12.44 -11.36 0.85
CA GLN A 325 12.65 -12.30 -0.25
C GLN A 325 11.37 -13.07 -0.57
N PHE A 326 10.64 -13.56 0.44
CA PHE A 326 9.38 -14.27 0.24
C PHE A 326 8.32 -13.40 -0.44
N HIS A 327 8.23 -12.12 -0.07
CA HIS A 327 7.30 -11.19 -0.72
C HIS A 327 7.69 -10.90 -2.16
N VAL A 328 8.97 -10.68 -2.44
CA VAL A 328 9.48 -10.42 -3.78
C VAL A 328 9.29 -11.66 -4.66
N ALA A 329 9.76 -12.82 -4.22
CA ALA A 329 9.59 -14.09 -4.93
C ALA A 329 8.11 -14.40 -5.16
N GLY A 330 7.25 -14.24 -4.14
CA GLY A 330 5.81 -14.49 -4.26
C GLY A 330 5.11 -13.54 -5.25
N ARG A 331 5.57 -12.30 -5.42
CA ARG A 331 5.08 -11.39 -6.48
C ARG A 331 5.58 -11.82 -7.86
N LEU A 332 6.86 -12.17 -7.98
CA LEU A 332 7.45 -12.65 -9.24
C LEU A 332 6.75 -13.93 -9.72
N THR A 333 6.55 -14.91 -8.86
CA THR A 333 5.86 -16.16 -9.18
C THR A 333 4.42 -15.92 -9.60
N ARG A 334 3.67 -15.03 -8.92
CA ARG A 334 2.30 -14.67 -9.32
C ARG A 334 2.26 -14.00 -10.70
N ARG A 335 3.21 -13.11 -10.99
CA ARG A 335 3.32 -12.49 -12.32
C ARG A 335 3.70 -13.51 -13.40
N ALA A 336 4.61 -14.44 -13.08
CA ALA A 336 5.04 -15.48 -14.01
C ALA A 336 3.90 -16.44 -14.40
N PHE A 337 3.05 -16.84 -13.45
CA PHE A 337 1.89 -17.69 -13.74
C PHE A 337 0.69 -16.94 -14.34
N GLY A 338 0.62 -15.62 -14.13
CA GLY A 338 -0.42 -14.76 -14.69
C GLY A 338 -1.80 -14.88 -14.02
N PRO A 339 -2.76 -14.02 -14.41
CA PRO A 339 -4.07 -13.92 -13.76
C PRO A 339 -4.96 -15.15 -13.98
N ARG A 340 -4.79 -15.88 -15.09
CA ARG A 340 -5.56 -17.10 -15.38
C ARG A 340 -5.25 -18.21 -14.39
N PHE A 341 -3.98 -18.38 -14.02
CA PHE A 341 -3.58 -19.36 -13.02
C PHE A 341 -4.15 -18.99 -11.64
N ALA A 342 -4.09 -17.71 -11.26
CA ALA A 342 -4.68 -17.24 -10.00
C ALA A 342 -6.20 -17.48 -9.94
N ALA A 343 -6.92 -17.23 -11.04
CA ALA A 343 -8.35 -17.53 -11.14
C ALA A 343 -8.64 -19.04 -11.04
N TRP A 344 -7.78 -19.87 -11.63
CA TRP A 344 -7.88 -21.33 -11.52
C TRP A 344 -7.62 -21.82 -10.09
N GLU A 345 -6.58 -21.30 -9.43
CA GLU A 345 -6.26 -21.58 -8.03
C GLU A 345 -7.44 -21.22 -7.11
N ALA A 346 -8.00 -20.02 -7.27
CA ALA A 346 -9.17 -19.57 -6.51
C ALA A 346 -10.40 -20.47 -6.71
N ARG A 347 -10.66 -20.90 -7.95
CA ARG A 347 -11.78 -21.83 -8.25
C ARG A 347 -11.59 -23.18 -7.56
N MET A 348 -10.38 -23.74 -7.59
CA MET A 348 -10.06 -25.01 -6.91
C MET A 348 -10.21 -24.89 -5.40
N ASP A 349 -9.83 -23.73 -4.82
CA ASP A 349 -9.99 -23.47 -3.39
C ASP A 349 -11.45 -23.37 -2.96
N LEU A 350 -12.31 -22.72 -3.77
CA LEU A 350 -13.75 -22.69 -3.53
C LEU A 350 -14.37 -24.09 -3.59
N GLN A 351 -13.97 -24.92 -4.57
CA GLN A 351 -14.44 -26.30 -4.68
C GLN A 351 -13.96 -27.15 -3.49
N ALA A 352 -12.70 -26.98 -3.08
CA ALA A 352 -12.15 -27.67 -1.91
C ALA A 352 -12.85 -27.26 -0.61
N ALA A 353 -13.18 -25.98 -0.46
CA ALA A 353 -13.94 -25.46 0.67
C ALA A 353 -15.37 -26.05 0.71
N ALA A 354 -16.04 -26.16 -0.44
CA ALA A 354 -17.36 -26.77 -0.54
C ALA A 354 -17.34 -28.27 -0.15
N LEU A 355 -16.27 -29.00 -0.47
CA LEU A 355 -16.09 -30.39 -0.05
C LEU A 355 -15.71 -30.54 1.43
N ALA A 356 -15.00 -29.56 1.99
CA ALA A 356 -14.58 -29.57 3.39
C ALA A 356 -15.68 -29.07 4.34
N ALA A 357 -16.67 -28.34 3.83
CA ALA A 357 -17.83 -27.95 4.61
C ALA A 357 -18.49 -29.23 5.17
N PRO A 358 -18.69 -29.33 6.50
CA PRO A 358 -19.39 -30.47 7.08
C PRO A 358 -20.74 -30.56 6.38
N ARG A 359 -20.99 -31.67 5.68
CA ARG A 359 -22.32 -31.92 5.13
C ARG A 359 -23.27 -31.80 6.32
N PRO A 360 -24.25 -30.87 6.29
CA PRO A 360 -25.22 -30.79 7.37
C PRO A 360 -25.75 -32.21 7.54
N ALA A 361 -25.59 -32.76 8.74
CA ALA A 361 -26.17 -34.04 9.06
C ALA A 361 -27.64 -33.89 8.69
N TRP A 362 -28.06 -34.53 7.59
CA TRP A 362 -29.46 -34.55 7.22
C TRP A 362 -30.19 -34.93 8.50
N PRO A 363 -31.15 -34.11 8.99
CA PRO A 363 -31.86 -34.44 10.20
C PRO A 363 -32.36 -35.85 9.97
N ARG A 364 -31.81 -36.81 10.74
CA ARG A 364 -32.34 -38.16 10.75
C ARG A 364 -33.79 -37.91 11.11
N GLY A 365 -34.69 -38.13 10.14
CA GLY A 365 -36.09 -37.87 10.36
C GLY A 365 -36.52 -38.57 11.66
N PRO A 366 -37.57 -38.10 12.34
CA PRO A 366 -38.02 -38.63 13.62
C PRO A 366 -38.43 -40.13 13.61
N PHE A 367 -38.13 -40.87 12.54
CA PHE A 367 -38.35 -42.31 12.38
C PHE A 367 -37.02 -43.08 12.36
N GLY A 368 -36.10 -42.73 13.25
CA GLY A 368 -34.79 -43.36 13.36
C GLY A 368 -34.59 -44.12 14.66
N GLU A 369 -35.50 -45.00 15.06
CA GLU A 369 -35.25 -46.03 16.09
C GLU A 369 -36.25 -47.19 15.95
N GLY A 370 -36.07 -48.03 14.93
CA GLY A 370 -36.88 -49.25 14.81
C GLY A 370 -36.76 -49.98 13.48
N GLY A 371 -35.96 -51.06 13.47
CA GLY A 371 -36.20 -52.22 12.62
C GLY A 371 -35.96 -52.07 11.12
N PHE A 372 -34.76 -52.45 10.67
CA PHE A 372 -34.50 -53.66 9.86
C PHE A 372 -33.13 -53.50 9.21
N GLY A 373 -32.20 -54.36 9.63
CA GLY A 373 -30.91 -54.50 8.98
C GLY A 373 -31.11 -55.02 7.56
N VAL A 374 -30.85 -54.16 6.58
CA VAL A 374 -30.52 -54.59 5.23
C VAL A 374 -29.05 -54.23 5.03
N PRO A 375 -28.14 -55.21 4.88
CA PRO A 375 -26.74 -54.90 4.60
C PRO A 375 -26.66 -54.26 3.21
N SER A 376 -26.03 -53.08 3.14
CA SER A 376 -25.60 -52.50 1.87
C SER A 376 -24.70 -53.50 1.14
N PRO A 377 -25.01 -53.93 -0.10
CA PRO A 377 -24.11 -54.77 -0.85
C PRO A 377 -22.95 -53.93 -1.37
N ALA A 378 -21.75 -54.29 -0.90
CA ALA A 378 -20.53 -54.08 -1.65
C ALA A 378 -20.45 -55.17 -2.73
N LEU A 379 -20.29 -54.77 -4.00
CA LEU A 379 -19.74 -55.49 -5.18
C LEU A 379 -20.17 -54.65 -6.40
N GLU A 380 -19.43 -54.44 -7.49
CA GLU A 380 -18.10 -54.84 -7.92
C GLU A 380 -17.81 -54.04 -9.20
N THR A 381 -16.53 -53.80 -9.49
CA THR A 381 -16.03 -53.27 -10.75
C THR A 381 -16.25 -54.23 -11.93
N ALA A 382 -16.97 -53.82 -12.98
CA ALA A 382 -16.65 -54.12 -14.39
C ALA A 382 -17.69 -53.50 -15.36
N GLY A 383 -17.20 -52.87 -16.46
CA GLY A 383 -17.94 -52.79 -17.72
C GLY A 383 -18.39 -51.40 -18.18
N LEU A 384 -17.71 -50.90 -19.22
CA LEU A 384 -18.09 -49.77 -20.06
C LEU A 384 -19.53 -49.84 -20.58
N ARG A 385 -20.36 -48.82 -20.32
CA ARG A 385 -21.39 -48.31 -21.27
C ARG A 385 -21.95 -46.94 -20.85
N ALA A 386 -22.16 -46.08 -21.85
CA ALA A 386 -22.59 -44.69 -21.74
C ALA A 386 -23.95 -44.50 -21.03
N PRO A 387 -24.22 -43.33 -20.40
CA PRO A 387 -25.47 -43.12 -19.68
C PRO A 387 -26.62 -42.84 -20.66
N ARG A 388 -27.65 -43.70 -20.61
CA ARG A 388 -29.02 -43.34 -21.03
C ARG A 388 -29.68 -42.57 -19.89
N GLN A 389 -30.36 -41.48 -20.24
CA GLN A 389 -31.24 -40.70 -19.35
C GLN A 389 -32.28 -41.61 -18.65
N PRO A 390 -32.54 -41.43 -17.35
CA PRO A 390 -33.74 -41.99 -16.73
C PRO A 390 -34.97 -41.10 -17.03
N PRO A 391 -36.17 -41.69 -17.16
CA PRO A 391 -37.40 -40.95 -17.44
C PRO A 391 -37.88 -40.15 -16.21
N ALA A 392 -38.51 -39.03 -16.49
CA ALA A 392 -39.18 -38.18 -15.52
C ALA A 392 -40.43 -38.86 -14.97
N GLU A 393 -40.44 -39.18 -13.68
CA GLU A 393 -41.66 -39.40 -12.90
C GLU A 393 -41.34 -39.13 -11.41
N VAL A 394 -41.85 -38.00 -10.91
CA VAL A 394 -41.82 -37.65 -9.48
C VAL A 394 -43.12 -38.16 -8.86
N PRO A 395 -43.10 -38.94 -7.77
CA PRO A 395 -44.34 -39.29 -7.07
C PRO A 395 -44.86 -38.09 -6.29
N ASN A 396 -46.11 -37.70 -6.59
CA ASN A 396 -46.88 -36.75 -5.79
C ASN A 396 -47.09 -37.30 -4.37
N ILE A 397 -46.45 -36.68 -3.38
CA ILE A 397 -46.78 -36.88 -1.97
C ILE A 397 -48.03 -36.05 -1.66
N PHE A 398 -49.17 -36.72 -1.55
CA PHE A 398 -50.39 -36.15 -0.96
C PHE A 398 -50.15 -35.85 0.52
N MET A 399 -50.10 -34.57 0.90
CA MET A 399 -50.34 -34.16 2.29
C MET A 399 -51.86 -34.11 2.54
N MET A 400 -52.34 -34.94 3.46
CA MET A 400 -53.70 -34.81 4.00
C MET A 400 -53.81 -33.52 4.81
N ALA A 401 -54.58 -32.56 4.29
CA ALA A 401 -55.04 -31.40 5.04
C ALA A 401 -56.26 -31.80 5.89
N GLY A 402 -56.15 -31.66 7.21
CA GLY A 402 -57.29 -31.76 8.13
C GLY A 402 -58.32 -30.67 7.86
N ARG A 403 -59.57 -31.06 7.65
CA ARG A 403 -60.74 -30.16 7.63
C ARG A 403 -60.95 -29.55 9.02
N GLY A 404 -60.53 -28.31 9.20
CA GLY A 404 -60.92 -27.44 10.31
C GLY A 404 -61.80 -26.27 9.82
N ARG A 405 -62.96 -26.10 10.44
CA ARG A 405 -64.02 -25.12 10.14
C ARG A 405 -63.55 -23.67 10.26
N GLY A 406 -63.83 -22.87 9.23
CA GLY A 406 -64.39 -21.51 9.31
C GLY A 406 -63.70 -20.48 10.21
N GLY A 407 -62.53 -19.98 9.78
CA GLY A 407 -62.01 -18.69 10.21
C GLY A 407 -61.48 -17.95 8.98
N ARG A 408 -61.80 -16.66 8.82
CA ARG A 408 -61.18 -15.80 7.79
C ARG A 408 -59.70 -15.64 8.14
N SER A 409 -58.88 -16.62 7.80
CA SER A 409 -57.44 -16.49 7.84
C SER A 409 -57.05 -15.46 6.79
N SER A 410 -56.42 -14.36 7.23
CA SER A 410 -55.62 -13.50 6.35
C SER A 410 -54.78 -14.41 5.46
N GLY A 411 -55.00 -14.37 4.14
CA GLY A 411 -54.40 -15.32 3.20
C GLY A 411 -52.88 -15.29 3.30
N SER A 412 -52.29 -16.15 4.13
CA SER A 412 -50.86 -16.28 4.31
C SER A 412 -50.29 -16.78 3.01
N VAL A 413 -49.39 -16.00 2.42
CA VAL A 413 -48.73 -16.36 1.18
C VAL A 413 -47.80 -17.55 1.48
N VAL A 414 -48.13 -18.73 0.95
CA VAL A 414 -47.30 -19.93 1.11
C VAL A 414 -46.12 -19.82 0.16
N LEU A 415 -44.90 -19.70 0.69
CA LEU A 415 -43.67 -19.74 -0.09
C LEU A 415 -43.31 -21.19 -0.46
N PRO A 416 -42.73 -21.44 -1.65
CA PRO A 416 -42.18 -22.76 -1.98
C PRO A 416 -41.15 -23.20 -0.93
N ALA A 417 -41.11 -24.50 -0.64
CA ALA A 417 -40.22 -25.06 0.38
C ALA A 417 -38.73 -24.74 0.12
N GLU A 418 -38.31 -24.70 -1.15
CA GLU A 418 -36.95 -24.31 -1.55
C GLU A 418 -36.64 -22.86 -1.15
N VAL A 419 -37.60 -21.95 -1.31
CA VAL A 419 -37.44 -20.54 -0.94
C VAL A 419 -37.37 -20.37 0.57
N LEU A 420 -38.21 -21.08 1.33
CA LEU A 420 -38.17 -21.07 2.79
C LEU A 420 -36.85 -21.63 3.34
N TYR A 421 -36.32 -22.68 2.70
CA TYR A 421 -35.03 -23.25 3.04
C TYR A 421 -33.91 -22.22 2.84
N TRP A 422 -33.83 -21.58 1.68
CA TRP A 422 -32.77 -20.59 1.45
C TRP A 422 -32.94 -19.35 2.33
N LEU A 423 -34.17 -18.88 2.57
CA LEU A 423 -34.44 -17.78 3.52
C LEU A 423 -34.00 -18.09 4.96
N SER A 424 -34.00 -19.36 5.38
CA SER A 424 -33.48 -19.74 6.70
C SER A 424 -31.94 -19.79 6.71
N GLN A 425 -31.31 -20.10 5.57
CA GLN A 425 -29.85 -20.13 5.46
C GLN A 425 -29.21 -18.73 5.40
N VAL A 426 -29.97 -17.71 4.97
CA VAL A 426 -29.50 -16.31 4.95
C VAL A 426 -29.10 -15.80 6.35
N GLU A 427 -29.69 -16.35 7.42
CA GLU A 427 -29.34 -15.97 8.82
C GLU A 427 -27.93 -16.38 9.25
N HIS A 428 -27.25 -17.24 8.48
CA HIS A 428 -25.89 -17.70 8.79
C HIS A 428 -24.85 -16.78 8.15
N GLU A 429 -24.91 -15.50 8.53
CA GLU A 429 -24.09 -14.41 7.99
C GLU A 429 -22.58 -14.73 8.11
N ASN A 430 -21.81 -14.37 7.08
CA ASN A 430 -20.37 -14.67 6.90
C ASN A 430 -19.98 -16.15 6.77
N SER A 431 -20.93 -17.07 6.76
CA SER A 431 -20.67 -18.45 6.36
C SER A 431 -20.75 -18.59 4.84
N ALA A 432 -19.99 -19.54 4.29
CA ALA A 432 -20.14 -19.92 2.88
C ALA A 432 -21.58 -20.37 2.54
N VAL A 433 -22.34 -20.82 3.55
CA VAL A 433 -23.74 -21.23 3.43
C VAL A 433 -24.67 -20.03 3.26
N GLY A 434 -24.48 -18.97 4.05
CA GLY A 434 -25.21 -17.71 3.89
C GLY A 434 -24.95 -17.06 2.52
N ILE A 435 -23.70 -17.01 2.08
CA ILE A 435 -23.32 -16.46 0.76
C ILE A 435 -23.94 -17.28 -0.37
N ALA A 436 -23.88 -18.61 -0.29
CA ALA A 436 -24.50 -19.50 -1.29
C ALA A 436 -26.03 -19.39 -1.28
N ALA A 437 -26.65 -19.20 -0.12
CA ALA A 437 -28.08 -19.01 0.02
C ALA A 437 -28.55 -17.70 -0.61
N THR A 438 -27.81 -16.61 -0.38
CA THR A 438 -28.07 -15.31 -1.03
C THR A 438 -27.92 -15.41 -2.55
N ALA A 439 -26.86 -16.06 -3.05
CA ALA A 439 -26.65 -16.26 -4.48
C ALA A 439 -27.76 -17.13 -5.13
N ARG A 440 -28.24 -18.16 -4.43
CA ARG A 440 -29.32 -19.02 -4.94
C ARG A 440 -30.67 -18.31 -4.92
N LEU A 441 -31.00 -17.57 -3.85
CA LEU A 441 -32.19 -16.72 -3.83
C LEU A 441 -32.12 -15.67 -4.94
N GLN A 442 -30.95 -15.10 -5.20
CA GLN A 442 -30.72 -14.18 -6.31
C GLN A 442 -31.02 -14.84 -7.66
N ASP A 443 -30.51 -16.04 -7.94
CA ASP A 443 -30.81 -16.75 -9.17
C ASP A 443 -32.31 -17.06 -9.32
N MET A 444 -32.97 -17.51 -8.25
CA MET A 444 -34.41 -17.79 -8.26
C MET A 444 -35.23 -16.51 -8.54
N LEU A 445 -34.82 -15.40 -7.92
CA LEU A 445 -35.44 -14.10 -8.17
C LEU A 445 -35.18 -13.63 -9.60
N ARG A 446 -33.93 -13.70 -10.08
CA ARG A 446 -33.49 -13.24 -11.41
C ARG A 446 -34.13 -14.01 -12.56
N ASN A 447 -34.34 -15.32 -12.39
CA ASN A 447 -34.85 -16.21 -13.42
C ASN A 447 -36.37 -16.35 -13.44
N GLY A 448 -37.10 -15.72 -12.50
CA GLY A 448 -38.55 -15.79 -12.51
C GLY A 448 -39.13 -17.14 -12.06
N GLU A 449 -38.34 -17.98 -11.37
CA GLU A 449 -38.68 -19.40 -11.19
C GLU A 449 -39.85 -19.59 -10.19
N GLY A 450 -41.06 -19.76 -10.72
CA GLY A 450 -42.20 -20.36 -10.01
C GLY A 450 -42.83 -19.53 -8.88
N LEU A 451 -42.44 -18.26 -8.72
CA LEU A 451 -43.01 -17.36 -7.70
C LEU A 451 -44.08 -16.46 -8.30
N SER A 452 -45.26 -16.44 -7.67
CA SER A 452 -46.29 -15.43 -7.95
C SER A 452 -45.85 -14.05 -7.44
N PRO A 453 -46.40 -12.93 -7.96
CA PRO A 453 -46.06 -11.59 -7.48
C PRO A 453 -46.22 -11.40 -5.97
N ARG A 454 -47.20 -12.07 -5.34
CA ARG A 454 -47.38 -12.06 -3.88
C ARG A 454 -46.29 -12.83 -3.15
N GLN A 455 -45.83 -13.94 -3.69
CA GLN A 455 -44.70 -14.70 -3.14
C GLN A 455 -43.41 -13.89 -3.27
N TYR A 456 -43.17 -13.19 -4.38
CA TYR A 456 -42.06 -12.25 -4.50
C TYR A 456 -42.07 -11.18 -3.41
N THR A 457 -43.22 -10.55 -3.15
CA THR A 457 -43.36 -9.56 -2.08
C THR A 457 -43.08 -10.17 -0.70
N GLU A 458 -43.54 -11.41 -0.46
CA GLU A 458 -43.31 -12.09 0.82
C GLU A 458 -41.84 -12.48 1.02
N VAL A 459 -41.16 -13.00 -0.02
CA VAL A 459 -39.72 -13.28 0.02
C VAL A 459 -38.94 -12.02 0.33
N PHE A 460 -39.28 -10.91 -0.31
CA PHE A 460 -38.63 -9.64 -0.09
C PHE A 460 -38.85 -9.11 1.33
N ARG A 461 -40.09 -9.20 1.85
CA ARG A 461 -40.40 -8.81 3.23
C ARG A 461 -39.62 -9.64 4.24
N GLN A 462 -39.51 -10.95 4.01
CA GLN A 462 -38.76 -11.89 4.86
C GLN A 462 -37.25 -11.62 4.81
N LEU A 463 -36.71 -11.34 3.61
CA LEU A 463 -35.32 -10.90 3.47
C LEU A 463 -35.13 -9.62 4.26
N TYR A 464 -35.88 -8.56 3.96
CA TYR A 464 -35.70 -7.25 4.58
C TYR A 464 -35.75 -7.26 6.11
N ARG A 465 -36.71 -7.99 6.70
CA ARG A 465 -36.78 -8.15 8.17
C ARG A 465 -35.56 -8.84 8.75
N LYS A 466 -34.92 -9.73 8.00
CA LYS A 466 -33.64 -10.33 8.39
C LYS A 466 -32.48 -9.34 8.15
N LEU A 467 -32.53 -8.54 7.09
CA LEU A 467 -31.51 -7.53 6.76
C LEU A 467 -31.44 -6.36 7.75
N ASP A 468 -32.57 -5.96 8.36
CA ASP A 468 -32.66 -4.84 9.33
C ASP A 468 -31.87 -5.10 10.64
N THR A 469 -31.31 -6.31 10.83
CA THR A 469 -30.68 -6.71 12.10
C THR A 469 -29.15 -6.81 12.14
N ASN A 470 -28.39 -6.74 11.02
CA ASN A 470 -26.92 -6.50 10.95
C ASN A 470 -26.29 -7.02 9.63
N ILE A 471 -26.39 -6.31 8.49
CA ILE A 471 -25.73 -6.79 7.25
C ILE A 471 -24.79 -5.77 6.59
N GLU A 472 -23.72 -6.30 5.98
CA GLU A 472 -22.73 -5.58 5.19
C GLU A 472 -23.32 -4.96 3.91
N VAL A 473 -22.86 -3.75 3.56
CA VAL A 473 -23.32 -2.94 2.40
C VAL A 473 -23.31 -3.73 1.09
N GLU A 474 -22.37 -4.66 0.89
CA GLU A 474 -22.26 -5.46 -0.34
C GLU A 474 -23.42 -6.44 -0.54
N THR A 475 -23.94 -7.06 0.53
CA THR A 475 -25.10 -7.97 0.43
C THR A 475 -26.38 -7.19 0.19
N TYR A 476 -26.44 -5.97 0.74
CA TYR A 476 -27.53 -5.04 0.51
C TYR A 476 -27.58 -4.55 -0.94
N ASP A 477 -26.45 -4.10 -1.49
CA ASP A 477 -26.32 -3.68 -2.90
C ASP A 477 -26.67 -4.83 -3.85
N LEU A 478 -26.25 -6.07 -3.52
CA LEU A 478 -26.55 -7.26 -4.32
C LEU A 478 -28.05 -7.58 -4.39
N ILE A 479 -28.78 -7.39 -3.27
CA ILE A 479 -30.24 -7.60 -3.20
C ILE A 479 -30.97 -6.49 -3.97
N VAL A 480 -30.51 -5.24 -3.81
CA VAL A 480 -31.04 -4.08 -4.56
C VAL A 480 -30.84 -4.28 -6.07
N ASP A 481 -29.68 -4.75 -6.51
CA ASP A 481 -29.41 -5.03 -7.93
C ASP A 481 -30.27 -6.15 -8.50
N GLY A 482 -30.46 -7.24 -7.73
CA GLY A 482 -31.37 -8.32 -8.12
C GLY A 482 -32.82 -7.85 -8.30
N LEU A 483 -33.29 -6.94 -7.44
CA LEU A 483 -34.61 -6.32 -7.57
C LEU A 483 -34.68 -5.39 -8.77
N ASN A 484 -33.65 -4.58 -9.02
CA ASN A 484 -33.59 -3.68 -10.16
C ASN A 484 -33.66 -4.45 -11.47
N GLU A 485 -32.98 -5.59 -11.54
CA GLU A 485 -33.04 -6.49 -12.70
C GLU A 485 -34.40 -7.18 -12.86
N LEU A 486 -35.03 -7.59 -11.76
CA LEU A 486 -36.40 -8.12 -11.79
C LEU A 486 -37.40 -7.07 -12.31
N LEU A 487 -37.33 -5.84 -11.79
CA LEU A 487 -38.23 -4.73 -12.13
C LEU A 487 -38.07 -4.26 -13.57
N THR A 488 -36.90 -4.44 -14.17
CA THR A 488 -36.65 -4.13 -15.59
C THR A 488 -37.12 -5.24 -16.53
N ARG A 489 -37.25 -6.49 -16.05
CA ARG A 489 -37.70 -7.63 -16.85
C ARG A 489 -39.21 -7.83 -16.90
N ILE A 490 -39.98 -7.36 -15.91
CA ILE A 490 -41.44 -7.55 -15.92
C ILE A 490 -42.11 -6.58 -16.93
N PRO A 491 -42.79 -7.07 -17.98
CA PRO A 491 -43.43 -6.20 -18.97
C PRO A 491 -44.50 -5.31 -18.34
N ALA A 492 -44.55 -4.03 -18.72
CA ALA A 492 -45.50 -3.02 -18.21
C ALA A 492 -47.00 -3.37 -18.35
N ARG A 493 -47.32 -4.40 -19.17
CA ARG A 493 -48.69 -4.85 -19.46
C ARG A 493 -49.18 -5.96 -18.53
N GLU A 494 -48.32 -6.57 -17.73
CA GLU A 494 -48.76 -7.54 -16.73
C GLU A 494 -49.30 -6.85 -15.47
N PRO A 495 -50.26 -7.45 -14.75
CA PRO A 495 -50.70 -6.94 -13.46
C PRO A 495 -49.59 -6.98 -12.38
N GLY A 496 -48.50 -7.71 -12.62
CA GLY A 496 -47.37 -7.92 -11.71
C GLY A 496 -46.70 -6.64 -11.19
N PRO A 497 -46.17 -5.73 -12.03
CA PRO A 497 -45.47 -4.52 -11.58
C PRO A 497 -46.39 -3.54 -10.88
N ARG A 498 -47.66 -3.43 -11.32
CA ARG A 498 -48.66 -2.56 -10.70
C ARG A 498 -49.13 -3.11 -9.36
N ALA A 499 -49.28 -4.43 -9.24
CA ALA A 499 -49.61 -5.09 -7.97
C ALA A 499 -48.44 -5.01 -6.98
N LEU A 500 -47.21 -5.27 -7.45
CA LEU A 500 -45.99 -5.13 -6.66
C LEU A 500 -45.77 -3.68 -6.23
N PHE A 501 -45.99 -2.70 -7.12
CA PHE A 501 -46.00 -1.27 -6.77
C PHE A 501 -47.02 -0.99 -5.67
N ARG A 502 -48.29 -1.36 -5.90
CA ARG A 502 -49.39 -1.08 -4.97
C ARG A 502 -49.16 -1.71 -3.60
N GLU A 503 -48.53 -2.88 -3.55
CA GLU A 503 -48.15 -3.55 -2.30
C GLU A 503 -46.96 -2.87 -1.62
N MET A 504 -45.92 -2.49 -2.36
CA MET A 504 -44.71 -1.86 -1.77
C MET A 504 -44.89 -0.37 -1.45
N THR A 505 -45.85 0.30 -2.07
CA THR A 505 -46.25 1.68 -1.69
C THR A 505 -47.30 1.70 -0.57
N ARG A 506 -47.64 0.55 0.02
CA ARG A 506 -48.47 0.56 1.22
C ARG A 506 -47.76 1.32 2.34
N PRO A 507 -48.47 2.15 3.12
CA PRO A 507 -47.85 2.98 4.14
C PRO A 507 -46.97 2.18 5.11
N GLU A 508 -47.43 1.00 5.50
CA GLU A 508 -46.77 0.12 6.46
C GLU A 508 -45.45 -0.45 5.92
N LEU A 509 -45.37 -0.75 4.62
CA LEU A 509 -44.16 -1.29 3.99
C LEU A 509 -43.18 -0.19 3.59
N ALA A 510 -43.67 0.96 3.15
CA ALA A 510 -42.83 2.09 2.74
C ALA A 510 -42.10 2.76 3.92
N GLU A 511 -42.63 2.63 5.14
CA GLU A 511 -41.99 3.11 6.37
C GLU A 511 -40.86 2.19 6.85
N GLU A 512 -41.04 0.88 6.68
CA GLU A 512 -39.99 -0.11 6.95
C GLU A 512 -38.89 -0.04 5.89
N LEU A 513 -39.21 0.11 4.59
CA LEU A 513 -38.29 -0.12 3.45
C LEU A 513 -37.69 1.16 2.82
N ILE A 514 -37.09 2.05 3.61
CA ILE A 514 -36.35 3.19 3.02
C ILE A 514 -35.01 2.70 2.50
N VAL A 515 -35.01 2.17 1.29
CA VAL A 515 -33.79 1.78 0.57
C VAL A 515 -33.54 2.79 -0.55
N PRO A 516 -32.59 3.72 -0.39
CA PRO A 516 -32.26 4.73 -1.40
C PRO A 516 -32.10 4.20 -2.81
N GLY A 517 -31.34 3.11 -2.95
CA GLY A 517 -31.10 2.45 -4.23
C GLY A 517 -32.37 1.86 -4.85
N PHE A 518 -33.33 1.43 -4.04
CA PHE A 518 -34.58 0.86 -4.51
C PHE A 518 -35.49 1.92 -5.13
N TYR A 519 -35.72 3.02 -4.42
CA TYR A 519 -36.50 4.14 -4.95
C TYR A 519 -35.82 4.78 -6.16
N ALA A 520 -34.49 4.92 -6.14
CA ALA A 520 -33.70 5.39 -7.28
C ALA A 520 -33.91 4.57 -8.55
N SER A 521 -33.83 3.23 -8.43
CA SER A 521 -34.03 2.34 -9.56
C SER A 521 -35.47 2.27 -10.05
N TRP A 522 -36.44 2.36 -9.15
CA TRP A 522 -37.85 2.55 -9.52
C TRP A 522 -38.04 3.82 -10.34
N MET A 523 -37.51 4.94 -9.85
CA MET A 523 -37.57 6.23 -10.50
C MET A 523 -36.96 6.21 -11.92
N LYS A 524 -35.89 5.43 -12.11
CA LYS A 524 -35.24 5.19 -13.42
C LYS A 524 -36.00 4.22 -14.34
N ASN A 525 -37.01 3.50 -13.84
CA ASN A 525 -37.72 2.50 -14.65
C ASN A 525 -38.50 3.16 -15.80
N PRO A 526 -38.18 2.83 -17.08
CA PRO A 526 -38.82 3.44 -18.24
C PRO A 526 -40.31 3.09 -18.36
N SER A 527 -40.77 2.03 -17.71
CA SER A 527 -42.18 1.60 -17.75
C SER A 527 -43.13 2.44 -16.89
N LEU A 528 -42.60 3.25 -15.96
CA LEU A 528 -43.41 4.13 -15.14
C LEU A 528 -43.84 5.37 -15.92
N SER A 529 -45.15 5.61 -15.94
CA SER A 529 -45.71 6.87 -16.45
C SER A 529 -45.22 8.06 -15.60
N ARG A 530 -45.27 9.27 -16.17
CA ARG A 530 -44.93 10.51 -15.44
C ARG A 530 -45.69 10.65 -14.12
N ALA A 531 -46.99 10.33 -14.11
CA ALA A 531 -47.82 10.31 -12.91
C ALA A 531 -47.38 9.24 -11.89
N GLY A 532 -46.85 8.11 -12.36
CA GLY A 532 -46.26 7.08 -11.48
C GLY A 532 -45.00 7.57 -10.78
N ARG A 533 -44.11 8.25 -11.51
CA ARG A 533 -42.88 8.85 -10.96
C ARG A 533 -43.19 9.99 -9.99
N GLY A 534 -44.18 10.82 -10.29
CA GLY A 534 -44.66 11.88 -9.39
C GLY A 534 -45.10 11.34 -8.03
N ARG A 535 -45.93 10.28 -8.00
CA ARG A 535 -46.35 9.64 -6.75
C ARG A 535 -45.22 9.05 -5.93
N ILE A 536 -44.15 8.57 -6.57
CA ILE A 536 -42.96 8.08 -5.87
C ILE A 536 -42.24 9.24 -5.20
N VAL A 537 -42.05 10.35 -5.92
CA VAL A 537 -41.45 11.57 -5.37
C VAL A 537 -42.27 12.12 -4.21
N ASP A 538 -43.60 12.18 -4.33
CA ASP A 538 -44.48 12.61 -3.24
C ASP A 538 -44.30 11.75 -1.99
N ARG A 539 -44.18 10.44 -2.17
CA ARG A 539 -43.97 9.51 -1.06
C ARG A 539 -42.59 9.63 -0.45
N VAL A 540 -41.53 9.80 -1.25
CA VAL A 540 -40.17 10.06 -0.75
C VAL A 540 -40.16 11.36 0.06
N VAL A 541 -40.82 12.40 -0.43
CA VAL A 541 -40.97 13.67 0.28
C VAL A 541 -41.73 13.51 1.59
N GLU A 542 -42.84 12.77 1.59
CA GLU A 542 -43.62 12.48 2.80
C GLU A 542 -42.79 11.73 3.84
N ILE A 543 -42.02 10.73 3.41
CA ILE A 543 -41.12 9.95 4.25
C ILE A 543 -40.01 10.84 4.84
N LEU A 544 -39.34 11.64 4.00
CA LEU A 544 -38.30 12.56 4.45
C LEU A 544 -38.86 13.55 5.48
N ARG A 545 -40.06 14.12 5.23
CA ARG A 545 -40.73 15.01 6.19
C ARG A 545 -41.07 14.35 7.51
N ARG A 546 -41.49 13.08 7.49
CA ARG A 546 -41.86 12.35 8.71
C ARG A 546 -40.64 11.94 9.53
N LYS A 547 -39.61 11.39 8.89
CA LYS A 547 -38.39 11.00 9.60
C LYS A 547 -37.47 12.17 9.98
N ASP A 548 -37.56 13.32 9.30
CA ASP A 548 -36.94 14.59 9.74
C ASP A 548 -37.51 15.06 11.08
N LEU A 549 -38.73 14.66 11.46
CA LEU A 549 -39.29 14.94 12.79
C LEU A 549 -38.73 13.98 13.88
N GLU A 550 -38.12 12.87 13.48
CA GLU A 550 -37.68 11.78 14.37
C GLU A 550 -36.13 11.66 14.46
N ASN A 551 -35.36 12.42 13.66
CA ASN A 551 -33.88 12.36 13.55
C ASN A 551 -33.31 11.01 13.06
N ASP A 552 -34.11 10.18 12.36
CA ASP A 552 -33.81 8.77 12.11
C ASP A 552 -33.33 8.41 10.68
N VAL A 553 -32.97 9.40 9.83
CA VAL A 553 -32.44 9.11 8.48
C VAL A 553 -30.94 9.37 8.40
N PRO A 554 -30.12 8.35 8.10
CA PRO A 554 -28.71 8.55 7.77
C PRO A 554 -28.54 9.57 6.62
N HIS A 555 -27.64 10.51 6.83
CA HIS A 555 -27.54 11.71 5.99
C HIS A 555 -27.19 11.40 4.53
N ASP A 556 -26.30 10.43 4.33
CA ASP A 556 -25.88 9.88 3.04
C ASP A 556 -27.05 9.29 2.24
N GLN A 557 -27.95 8.57 2.90
CA GLN A 557 -29.11 7.93 2.27
C GLN A 557 -30.11 8.94 1.71
N ALA A 558 -30.36 10.03 2.45
CA ALA A 558 -31.20 11.12 1.98
C ALA A 558 -30.57 11.85 0.78
N LEU A 559 -29.24 12.08 0.80
CA LEU A 559 -28.53 12.69 -0.32
C LEU A 559 -28.56 11.83 -1.58
N THR A 560 -28.35 10.51 -1.46
CA THR A 560 -28.43 9.59 -2.60
C THR A 560 -29.83 9.60 -3.21
N LEU A 561 -30.88 9.55 -2.39
CA LEU A 561 -32.27 9.62 -2.85
C LEU A 561 -32.56 10.92 -3.63
N LEU A 562 -32.14 12.06 -3.09
CA LEU A 562 -32.35 13.37 -3.69
C LEU A 562 -31.57 13.52 -4.99
N THR A 563 -30.31 13.04 -5.03
CA THR A 563 -29.46 13.06 -6.22
C THR A 563 -30.01 12.18 -7.33
N GLU A 564 -30.54 11.01 -6.99
CA GLU A 564 -31.08 10.09 -7.98
C GLU A 564 -32.45 10.53 -8.51
N ALA A 565 -33.28 11.09 -7.64
CA ALA A 565 -34.54 11.73 -8.06
C ALA A 565 -34.28 12.95 -8.97
N TRP A 566 -33.17 13.67 -8.77
CA TRP A 566 -32.76 14.80 -9.59
C TRP A 566 -32.48 14.45 -11.05
N ASN A 567 -31.80 13.32 -11.25
CA ASN A 567 -31.32 12.86 -12.55
C ASN A 567 -32.44 12.32 -13.44
N LEU A 568 -33.72 12.40 -13.02
CA LEU A 568 -34.85 11.97 -13.82
C LEU A 568 -35.24 13.05 -14.84
N PRO A 569 -35.12 12.76 -16.15
CA PRO A 569 -35.41 13.74 -17.21
C PRO A 569 -36.91 14.02 -17.41
N GLN A 570 -37.83 13.40 -16.65
CA GLN A 570 -39.27 13.40 -16.92
C GLN A 570 -40.18 13.66 -15.71
N LEU A 571 -39.68 14.30 -14.65
CA LEU A 571 -40.54 14.74 -13.55
C LEU A 571 -41.36 15.96 -13.97
N GLU A 572 -42.66 15.94 -13.63
CA GLU A 572 -43.50 17.12 -13.76
C GLU A 572 -42.93 18.26 -12.90
N PRO A 573 -42.92 19.52 -13.38
CA PRO A 573 -42.27 20.65 -12.71
C PRO A 573 -42.68 20.82 -11.23
N ALA A 574 -43.94 20.54 -10.90
CA ALA A 574 -44.45 20.65 -9.52
C ALA A 574 -43.80 19.64 -8.54
N HIS A 575 -43.59 18.39 -8.96
CA HIS A 575 -42.94 17.37 -8.13
C HIS A 575 -41.44 17.66 -8.00
N PHE A 576 -40.81 18.11 -9.09
CA PHE A 576 -39.42 18.53 -9.07
C PHE A 576 -39.20 19.70 -8.10
N GLN A 577 -40.02 20.74 -8.16
CA GLN A 577 -39.94 21.87 -7.22
C GLN A 577 -40.18 21.47 -5.76
N THR A 578 -41.10 20.53 -5.52
CA THR A 578 -41.36 20.01 -4.17
C THR A 578 -40.14 19.25 -3.63
N LEU A 579 -39.54 18.39 -4.44
CA LEU A 579 -38.32 17.66 -4.12
C LEU A 579 -37.15 18.60 -3.82
N VAL A 580 -36.93 19.62 -4.67
CA VAL A 580 -35.90 20.66 -4.46
C VAL A 580 -36.13 21.35 -3.11
N ARG A 581 -37.36 21.77 -2.83
CA ARG A 581 -37.68 22.53 -1.62
C ARG A 581 -37.39 21.71 -0.36
N GLU A 582 -37.73 20.43 -0.37
CA GLU A 582 -37.43 19.53 0.76
C GLU A 582 -35.94 19.20 0.87
N ALA A 583 -35.22 19.05 -0.25
CA ALA A 583 -33.77 18.90 -0.24
C ALA A 583 -33.07 20.10 0.40
N VAL A 584 -33.47 21.32 0.03
CA VAL A 584 -32.94 22.57 0.59
C VAL A 584 -33.33 22.72 2.07
N ARG A 585 -34.57 22.38 2.43
CA ARG A 585 -35.04 22.41 3.81
C ARG A 585 -34.28 21.43 4.70
N PHE A 586 -34.04 20.21 4.21
CA PHE A 586 -33.28 19.18 4.92
C PHE A 586 -31.81 19.57 5.09
N ALA A 587 -31.20 20.18 4.06
CA ALA A 587 -29.85 20.73 4.13
C ALA A 587 -29.70 21.86 5.17
N GLY A 588 -30.76 22.66 5.38
CA GLY A 588 -30.72 23.81 6.29
C GLY A 588 -30.96 23.54 7.77
N ARG A 589 -31.37 22.32 8.17
CA ARG A 589 -31.78 22.01 9.57
C ARG A 589 -30.77 21.19 10.37
N ASN A 590 -29.90 20.43 9.70
CA ASN A 590 -28.97 19.57 10.37
C ASN A 590 -27.63 20.30 10.56
N ASP A 591 -27.30 20.66 11.80
CA ASP A 591 -25.96 21.18 12.14
C ASP A 591 -24.85 20.15 11.77
N GLY A 592 -25.21 18.86 11.72
CA GLY A 592 -24.35 17.77 11.24
C GLY A 592 -24.11 17.70 9.73
N TRP A 593 -24.80 18.51 8.92
CA TRP A 593 -24.58 18.61 7.46
C TRP A 593 -23.15 19.06 7.14
N PHE A 594 -22.54 19.84 8.03
CA PHE A 594 -21.19 20.38 7.89
C PHE A 594 -20.09 19.34 8.15
N ASN A 595 -20.36 18.34 9.00
CA ASN A 595 -19.40 17.28 9.32
C ASN A 595 -19.33 16.15 8.27
N GLY A 596 -20.32 16.06 7.37
CA GLY A 596 -20.41 15.07 6.27
C GLY A 596 -20.18 15.64 4.86
N PHE A 597 -19.38 16.69 4.74
CA PHE A 597 -19.35 17.58 3.55
C PHE A 597 -18.93 16.94 2.22
N GLU A 598 -18.20 15.82 2.22
CA GLU A 598 -17.79 15.13 1.00
C GLU A 598 -18.98 14.65 0.16
N GLY A 599 -20.15 14.40 0.78
CA GLY A 599 -21.37 13.96 0.09
C GLY A 599 -22.31 15.09 -0.38
N SER A 600 -22.30 16.26 0.27
CA SER A 600 -23.32 17.31 0.07
C SER A 600 -22.93 18.37 -0.96
N LEU A 601 -21.62 18.63 -1.13
CA LEU A 601 -21.10 19.58 -2.12
C LEU A 601 -21.45 19.21 -3.58
N PRO A 602 -21.42 17.91 -4.00
CA PRO A 602 -21.90 17.50 -5.33
C PRO A 602 -23.38 17.82 -5.56
N LEU A 603 -24.24 17.63 -4.56
CA LEU A 603 -25.67 17.95 -4.67
C LEU A 603 -25.86 19.47 -4.74
N ALA A 604 -25.19 20.25 -3.90
CA ALA A 604 -25.26 21.71 -3.98
C ALA A 604 -24.81 22.24 -5.35
N ARG A 605 -23.71 21.68 -5.90
CA ARG A 605 -23.24 21.93 -7.27
C ARG A 605 -24.30 21.64 -8.31
N LEU A 606 -24.95 20.48 -8.20
CA LEU A 606 -26.00 20.05 -9.11
C LEU A 606 -27.23 20.98 -9.04
N LEU A 607 -27.68 21.33 -7.84
CA LEU A 607 -28.83 22.22 -7.60
C LEU A 607 -28.58 23.65 -8.12
N LEU A 608 -27.36 24.17 -7.95
CA LEU A 608 -27.01 25.56 -8.32
C LEU A 608 -26.68 25.73 -9.81
N SER A 609 -26.36 24.64 -10.50
CA SER A 609 -26.06 24.64 -11.95
C SER A 609 -27.27 24.33 -12.83
N ASP A 610 -28.33 23.73 -12.29
CA ASP A 610 -29.51 23.34 -13.07
C ASP A 610 -30.49 24.50 -13.25
N ALA A 611 -30.79 24.83 -14.51
CA ALA A 611 -31.69 25.91 -14.89
C ALA A 611 -33.16 25.70 -14.45
N ARG A 612 -33.55 24.47 -14.10
CA ARG A 612 -34.91 24.10 -13.65
C ARG A 612 -35.19 24.53 -12.21
N VAL A 613 -34.16 24.89 -11.45
CA VAL A 613 -34.30 25.30 -10.04
C VAL A 613 -34.76 26.75 -9.97
N PRO A 614 -35.88 27.05 -9.27
CA PRO A 614 -36.29 28.42 -9.03
C PRO A 614 -35.18 29.22 -8.35
N GLY A 615 -34.90 30.43 -8.85
CA GLY A 615 -33.82 31.28 -8.33
C GLY A 615 -33.93 31.57 -6.83
N GLU A 616 -35.15 31.61 -6.28
CA GLU A 616 -35.37 31.77 -4.83
C GLU A 616 -34.82 30.59 -4.01
N LEU A 617 -34.99 29.35 -4.49
CA LEU A 617 -34.47 28.16 -3.82
C LEU A 617 -32.95 28.06 -3.96
N GLN A 618 -32.39 28.53 -5.08
CA GLN A 618 -30.94 28.68 -5.22
C GLN A 618 -30.39 29.68 -4.20
N VAL A 619 -31.08 30.81 -3.99
CA VAL A 619 -30.70 31.80 -2.96
C VAL A 619 -30.75 31.20 -1.55
N ASP A 620 -31.77 30.42 -1.22
CA ASP A 620 -31.86 29.80 0.11
C ASP A 620 -30.79 28.72 0.35
N LEU A 621 -30.43 27.97 -0.69
CA LEU A 621 -29.29 27.04 -0.64
C LEU A 621 -27.96 27.80 -0.45
N LEU A 622 -27.76 28.92 -1.14
CA LEU A 622 -26.58 29.77 -0.98
C LEU A 622 -26.48 30.39 0.42
N LYS A 623 -27.61 30.79 1.03
CA LYS A 623 -27.65 31.25 2.43
C LYS A 623 -27.23 30.13 3.38
N THR A 624 -27.67 28.90 3.13
CA THR A 624 -27.30 27.72 3.93
C THR A 624 -25.80 27.42 3.84
N GLN A 625 -25.23 27.44 2.64
CA GLN A 625 -23.79 27.29 2.42
C GLN A 625 -22.97 28.38 3.11
N ARG A 626 -23.46 29.63 3.10
CA ARG A 626 -22.83 30.75 3.83
C ARG A 626 -22.86 30.57 5.34
N ALA A 627 -23.95 30.03 5.91
CA ALA A 627 -24.02 29.73 7.33
C ALA A 627 -22.93 28.71 7.71
N GLY A 628 -22.69 27.72 6.86
CA GLY A 628 -21.59 26.78 6.97
C GLY A 628 -20.21 27.42 7.03
N LEU A 629 -19.91 28.36 6.13
CA LEU A 629 -18.61 29.04 6.11
C LEU A 629 -18.23 29.76 7.43
N ARG A 630 -19.23 30.06 8.27
CA ARG A 630 -19.06 30.68 9.60
C ARG A 630 -18.85 29.68 10.73
N ASP A 631 -19.03 28.39 10.46
CA ASP A 631 -18.75 27.33 11.41
C ASP A 631 -17.24 27.12 11.50
N THR A 632 -16.65 27.43 12.65
CA THR A 632 -15.22 27.37 12.91
C THR A 632 -14.69 25.94 13.02
N ASP A 633 -15.57 24.95 13.16
CA ASP A 633 -15.18 23.53 13.28
C ASP A 633 -14.99 22.84 11.91
N LEU A 634 -15.32 23.52 10.80
CA LEU A 634 -15.08 23.02 9.46
C LEU A 634 -13.60 22.95 9.12
N ARG A 635 -13.20 21.87 8.44
CA ARG A 635 -11.86 21.76 7.86
C ARG A 635 -11.65 22.91 6.85
N SER A 636 -10.53 23.58 7.00
CA SER A 636 -10.01 24.63 6.11
C SER A 636 -10.13 24.34 4.61
N GLN A 637 -9.78 23.13 4.17
CA GLN A 637 -9.91 22.71 2.77
C GLN A 637 -11.36 22.79 2.27
N THR A 638 -12.31 22.41 3.12
CA THR A 638 -13.75 22.47 2.81
C THR A 638 -14.23 23.92 2.67
N ARG A 639 -13.70 24.86 3.47
CA ARG A 639 -14.03 26.29 3.37
C ARG A 639 -13.56 26.89 2.03
N VAL A 640 -12.37 26.51 1.57
CA VAL A 640 -11.84 26.89 0.25
C VAL A 640 -12.71 26.33 -0.88
N GLU A 641 -13.07 25.05 -0.82
CA GLU A 641 -13.90 24.41 -1.85
C GLU A 641 -15.31 25.03 -1.95
N ILE A 642 -15.90 25.43 -0.82
CA ILE A 642 -17.16 26.18 -0.80
C ILE A 642 -16.98 27.54 -1.48
N LEU A 643 -15.94 28.29 -1.12
CA LEU A 643 -15.71 29.63 -1.68
C LEU A 643 -15.44 29.58 -3.19
N GLU A 644 -14.59 28.65 -3.65
CA GLU A 644 -14.37 28.39 -5.08
C GLU A 644 -15.65 28.06 -5.81
N HIS A 645 -16.51 27.26 -5.18
CA HIS A 645 -17.77 26.87 -5.77
C HIS A 645 -18.74 28.06 -5.90
N LEU A 646 -18.86 28.89 -4.86
CA LEU A 646 -19.67 30.12 -4.92
C LEU A 646 -19.18 31.08 -6.01
N GLU A 647 -17.86 31.18 -6.22
CA GLU A 647 -17.25 31.97 -7.29
C GLU A 647 -17.55 31.39 -8.68
N ALA A 648 -17.45 30.08 -8.83
CA ALA A 648 -17.78 29.40 -10.08
C ALA A 648 -19.26 29.59 -10.46
N ILE A 649 -20.18 29.55 -9.49
CA ILE A 649 -21.61 29.82 -9.71
C ILE A 649 -21.83 31.27 -10.15
N ALA A 650 -21.21 32.22 -9.44
CA ALA A 650 -21.31 33.64 -9.80
C ALA A 650 -20.87 33.89 -11.27
N ALA A 651 -19.83 33.19 -11.71
CA ALA A 651 -19.31 33.27 -13.08
C ALA A 651 -20.19 32.53 -14.11
N ALA A 652 -20.67 31.31 -13.81
CA ALA A 652 -21.16 30.38 -14.83
C ALA A 652 -22.69 30.28 -15.01
N SER A 653 -23.52 30.81 -14.10
CA SER A 653 -24.94 30.39 -14.08
C SER A 653 -25.81 30.82 -15.29
N PRO A 654 -26.90 30.09 -15.62
CA PRO A 654 -27.86 30.49 -16.65
C PRO A 654 -28.66 31.74 -16.27
N ARG A 655 -29.37 32.37 -17.23
CA ARG A 655 -30.27 33.52 -16.98
C ARG A 655 -31.36 33.24 -15.93
N SER A 656 -31.77 31.98 -15.75
CA SER A 656 -32.76 31.61 -14.72
C SER A 656 -32.22 31.70 -13.27
N ALA A 657 -30.91 31.88 -13.10
CA ALA A 657 -30.24 32.04 -11.81
C ALA A 657 -29.95 33.50 -11.44
N GLU A 658 -30.58 34.47 -12.12
CA GLU A 658 -30.30 35.90 -11.85
C GLU A 658 -30.53 36.32 -10.38
N PRO A 659 -31.56 35.81 -9.65
CA PRO A 659 -31.70 36.08 -8.22
C PRO A 659 -30.52 35.58 -7.38
N ALA A 660 -29.99 34.40 -7.70
CA ALA A 660 -28.82 33.82 -7.04
C ALA A 660 -27.54 34.59 -7.36
N ARG A 661 -27.38 35.03 -8.62
CA ARG A 661 -26.29 35.91 -9.03
C ARG A 661 -26.32 37.25 -8.36
N GLU A 662 -27.49 37.88 -8.27
CA GLU A 662 -27.63 39.18 -7.63
C GLU A 662 -27.35 39.09 -6.13
N TRP A 663 -27.82 38.01 -5.48
CA TRP A 663 -27.45 37.71 -4.10
C TRP A 663 -25.93 37.50 -3.95
N LEU A 664 -25.30 36.71 -4.83
CA LEU A 664 -23.85 36.50 -4.80
C LEU A 664 -23.06 37.80 -5.07
N ARG A 665 -23.46 38.62 -6.05
CA ARG A 665 -22.81 39.93 -6.29
C ARG A 665 -22.84 40.80 -5.05
N ARG A 666 -23.94 40.78 -4.30
CA ARG A 666 -24.11 41.57 -3.07
C ARG A 666 -23.33 41.00 -1.88
N GLU A 667 -23.38 39.68 -1.67
CA GLU A 667 -22.87 39.06 -0.43
C GLU A 667 -21.43 38.53 -0.55
N LEU A 668 -21.00 38.11 -1.75
CA LEU A 668 -19.68 37.49 -1.98
C LEU A 668 -18.51 38.41 -1.57
N PRO A 669 -18.53 39.74 -1.80
CA PRO A 669 -17.49 40.62 -1.27
C PRO A 669 -17.37 40.55 0.26
N GLY A 670 -18.51 40.53 0.96
CA GLY A 670 -18.54 40.40 2.43
C GLY A 670 -18.08 39.02 2.92
N ILE A 671 -18.41 37.96 2.19
CA ILE A 671 -17.95 36.59 2.49
C ILE A 671 -16.43 36.49 2.30
N ARG A 672 -15.89 37.01 1.19
CA ARG A 672 -14.45 37.08 0.93
C ARG A 672 -13.71 37.85 2.02
N GLN A 673 -14.25 38.99 2.43
CA GLN A 673 -13.63 39.81 3.47
C GLN A 673 -13.67 39.14 4.85
N ALA A 674 -14.80 38.49 5.21
CA ALA A 674 -14.90 37.76 6.48
C ALA A 674 -13.92 36.58 6.51
N PHE A 675 -13.89 35.78 5.43
CA PHE A 675 -12.94 34.67 5.29
C PHE A 675 -11.48 35.15 5.39
N LEU A 676 -11.15 36.26 4.74
CA LEU A 676 -9.83 36.88 4.81
C LEU A 676 -9.50 37.37 6.24
N ASN A 677 -10.43 38.05 6.90
CA ASN A 677 -10.22 38.59 8.24
C ASN A 677 -10.03 37.48 9.28
N GLU A 678 -10.85 36.42 9.23
CA GLU A 678 -10.74 35.27 10.13
C GLU A 678 -9.40 34.54 9.94
N ASN A 679 -8.99 34.29 8.69
CA ASN A 679 -7.67 33.70 8.41
C ASN A 679 -6.52 34.59 8.88
N LEU A 680 -6.62 35.92 8.70
CA LEU A 680 -5.63 36.87 9.20
C LEU A 680 -5.61 36.92 10.74
N GLU A 681 -6.76 36.77 11.39
CA GLU A 681 -6.87 36.75 12.85
C GLU A 681 -6.32 35.44 13.42
N GLU A 682 -6.60 34.29 12.82
CA GLU A 682 -5.97 33.01 13.15
C GLU A 682 -4.45 33.04 12.95
N LEU A 683 -3.98 33.63 11.84
CA LEU A 683 -2.56 33.88 11.58
C LEU A 683 -1.91 34.71 12.70
N ARG A 684 -2.60 35.76 13.16
CA ARG A 684 -2.13 36.63 14.26
C ARG A 684 -2.20 35.95 15.62
N GLN A 685 -3.25 35.18 15.89
CA GLN A 685 -3.56 34.59 17.19
C GLN A 685 -2.75 33.32 17.45
N TYR A 686 -2.60 32.45 16.45
CA TYR A 686 -1.97 31.13 16.60
C TYR A 686 -0.55 31.06 16.05
N GLY A 687 0.04 32.21 15.71
CA GLY A 687 1.27 32.42 14.93
C GLY A 687 2.48 31.58 15.34
N ARG A 688 2.41 30.26 15.12
CA ARG A 688 3.47 29.24 15.19
C ARG A 688 3.04 27.77 15.11
N ARG A 689 1.77 27.35 15.23
CA ARG A 689 1.48 25.89 15.37
C ARG A 689 0.57 25.19 14.36
N PHE A 690 -0.35 25.84 13.66
CA PHE A 690 -1.23 25.14 12.70
C PHE A 690 -1.66 26.07 11.57
N LEU A 691 -0.76 26.41 10.65
CA LEU A 691 -1.18 27.07 9.41
C LEU A 691 -1.55 26.02 8.38
N ASN A 692 -2.78 26.07 7.87
CA ASN A 692 -3.15 25.30 6.71
C ASN A 692 -2.66 26.03 5.44
N PHE A 693 -1.53 25.58 4.91
CA PHE A 693 -0.88 26.19 3.75
C PHE A 693 -1.77 26.24 2.49
N ALA A 694 -2.82 25.41 2.40
CA ALA A 694 -3.75 25.43 1.27
C ALA A 694 -4.62 26.71 1.24
N GLU A 695 -5.10 27.19 2.39
CA GLU A 695 -5.91 28.42 2.46
C GLU A 695 -5.11 29.67 2.13
N ILE A 696 -3.88 29.74 2.64
CA ILE A 696 -2.98 30.86 2.35
C ILE A 696 -2.59 30.83 0.87
N GLY A 697 -2.26 29.66 0.33
CA GLY A 697 -2.02 29.47 -1.10
C GLY A 697 -3.20 29.92 -1.97
N TYR A 698 -4.41 29.52 -1.58
CA TYR A 698 -5.63 29.95 -2.23
C TYR A 698 -5.77 31.48 -2.22
N LEU A 699 -5.68 32.13 -1.05
CA LEU A 699 -5.80 33.58 -0.92
C LEU A 699 -4.75 34.33 -1.76
N LEU A 700 -3.52 33.83 -1.81
CA LEU A 700 -2.44 34.43 -2.59
C LEU A 700 -2.68 34.40 -4.11
N SER A 701 -3.36 33.36 -4.60
CA SER A 701 -3.65 33.19 -6.02
C SER A 701 -4.82 34.04 -6.53
N ARG A 702 -5.61 34.66 -5.65
CA ARG A 702 -6.86 35.36 -6.04
C ARG A 702 -6.66 36.85 -6.24
N ASP A 703 -7.08 37.38 -7.38
CA ASP A 703 -6.85 38.79 -7.77
C ASP A 703 -7.57 39.83 -6.89
N TYR A 704 -8.59 39.42 -6.14
CA TYR A 704 -9.37 40.31 -5.27
C TYR A 704 -8.73 40.55 -3.90
N VAL A 705 -7.68 39.80 -3.52
CA VAL A 705 -6.98 40.02 -2.25
C VAL A 705 -6.05 41.21 -2.42
N ASP A 706 -6.20 42.19 -1.54
CA ASP A 706 -5.42 43.42 -1.53
C ASP A 706 -3.91 43.11 -1.62
N PRO A 707 -3.15 43.80 -2.48
CA PRO A 707 -1.71 43.56 -2.66
C PRO A 707 -0.90 43.65 -1.36
N ASP A 708 -1.27 44.55 -0.44
CA ASP A 708 -0.59 44.69 0.86
C ASP A 708 -0.91 43.50 1.77
N VAL A 709 -2.13 42.96 1.68
CA VAL A 709 -2.51 41.73 2.38
C VAL A 709 -1.80 40.52 1.78
N LYS A 710 -1.67 40.43 0.45
CA LYS A 710 -0.85 39.39 -0.20
C LYS A 710 0.60 39.48 0.22
N ALA A 711 1.15 40.69 0.31
CA ALA A 711 2.51 40.93 0.77
C ALA A 711 2.69 40.52 2.25
N LEU A 712 1.73 40.84 3.12
CA LEU A 712 1.73 40.44 4.52
C LEU A 712 1.64 38.91 4.68
N LEU A 713 0.72 38.25 3.97
CA LEU A 713 0.57 36.79 3.96
C LEU A 713 1.86 36.12 3.49
N GLY A 714 2.49 36.66 2.44
CA GLY A 714 3.77 36.17 1.94
C GLY A 714 4.94 36.38 2.91
N GLN A 715 4.98 37.51 3.63
CA GLN A 715 5.99 37.76 4.66
C GLN A 715 5.85 36.82 5.86
N GLU A 716 4.63 36.53 6.31
CA GLU A 716 4.39 35.59 7.41
C GLU A 716 4.68 34.15 7.01
N LEU A 717 4.33 33.74 5.78
CA LEU A 717 4.78 32.48 5.17
C LEU A 717 6.31 32.36 5.16
N PHE A 718 7.00 33.43 4.76
CA PHE A 718 8.46 33.47 4.73
C PHE A 718 9.07 33.33 6.12
N ARG A 719 8.52 34.02 7.13
CA ARG A 719 8.96 33.91 8.53
C ARG A 719 8.74 32.50 9.08
N ALA A 720 7.55 31.93 8.86
CA ALA A 720 7.23 30.57 9.28
C ALA A 720 8.20 29.54 8.69
N PHE A 721 8.60 29.70 7.43
CA PHE A 721 9.55 28.82 6.77
C PHE A 721 10.97 28.95 7.34
N ARG A 722 11.46 30.17 7.53
CA ARG A 722 12.81 30.42 8.08
C ARG A 722 12.99 29.73 9.43
N ASP A 723 11.94 29.71 10.23
CA ASP A 723 12.00 29.23 11.60
C ASP A 723 11.73 27.70 11.72
N TYR A 724 11.21 27.03 10.68
CA TYR A 724 10.89 25.59 10.68
C TYR A 724 11.23 24.84 9.36
N PRO A 725 12.51 24.66 9.02
CA PRO A 725 12.93 24.05 7.75
C PRO A 725 12.73 22.52 7.63
N SER A 726 12.29 21.80 8.68
CA SER A 726 12.39 20.33 8.77
C SER A 726 11.08 19.53 8.80
N SER A 727 9.90 20.14 8.65
CA SER A 727 8.65 19.36 8.67
C SER A 727 8.36 18.70 7.31
N SER A 728 8.32 17.37 7.28
CA SER A 728 8.22 16.55 6.07
C SER A 728 6.83 16.51 5.42
N MET A 729 5.79 17.11 6.04
CA MET A 729 4.41 17.05 5.53
C MET A 729 3.96 18.29 4.73
N GLY A 730 4.77 19.34 4.61
CA GLY A 730 4.36 20.60 3.96
C GLY A 730 4.96 20.89 2.58
N TYR A 731 6.01 20.18 2.17
CA TYR A 731 6.90 20.64 1.10
C TYR A 731 6.24 20.74 -0.29
N ASP A 732 5.35 19.80 -0.66
CA ASP A 732 4.70 19.79 -1.98
C ASP A 732 3.67 20.92 -2.16
N HIS A 733 2.85 21.16 -1.12
CA HIS A 733 1.92 22.28 -1.12
C HIS A 733 2.67 23.61 -1.03
N LEU A 734 3.76 23.67 -0.25
CA LEU A 734 4.64 24.84 -0.18
C LEU A 734 5.31 25.14 -1.54
N LEU A 735 5.72 24.12 -2.29
CA LEU A 735 6.27 24.26 -3.65
C LEU A 735 5.23 24.81 -4.62
N ALA A 736 3.98 24.31 -4.55
CA ALA A 736 2.88 24.83 -5.36
C ALA A 736 2.54 26.29 -5.02
N VAL A 737 2.50 26.64 -3.73
CA VAL A 737 2.25 28.00 -3.25
C VAL A 737 3.40 28.95 -3.62
N ALA A 738 4.65 28.53 -3.43
CA ALA A 738 5.82 29.31 -3.80
C ALA A 738 5.91 29.54 -5.32
N HIS A 739 5.49 28.54 -6.12
CA HIS A 739 5.43 28.64 -7.57
C HIS A 739 4.34 29.62 -8.04
N GLU A 740 3.13 29.60 -7.45
CA GLU A 740 2.10 30.59 -7.76
C GLU A 740 2.46 32.00 -7.26
N TYR A 741 3.08 32.10 -6.08
CA TYR A 741 3.57 33.37 -5.53
C TYR A 741 4.70 33.98 -6.39
N ALA A 742 5.57 33.14 -6.96
CA ALA A 742 6.62 33.55 -7.87
C ALA A 742 6.12 34.11 -9.20
N LYS A 743 4.94 33.68 -9.66
CA LYS A 743 4.32 34.18 -10.91
C LYS A 743 3.64 35.53 -10.73
N ASN A 744 3.34 35.95 -9.49
CA ASN A 744 2.57 37.16 -9.24
C ASN A 744 3.44 38.42 -9.34
N PRO A 745 3.24 39.30 -10.34
CA PRO A 745 4.07 40.49 -10.55
C PRO A 745 3.88 41.56 -9.46
N ALA A 746 2.83 41.48 -8.65
CA ALA A 746 2.61 42.37 -7.50
C ALA A 746 3.57 42.10 -6.33
N VAL A 747 4.25 40.95 -6.32
CA VAL A 747 5.25 40.62 -5.31
C VAL A 747 6.58 41.30 -5.66
N PRO A 748 7.22 42.02 -4.72
CA PRO A 748 8.53 42.64 -4.95
C PRO A 748 9.55 41.65 -5.50
N ALA A 749 10.32 42.07 -6.50
CA ALA A 749 11.28 41.20 -7.20
C ALA A 749 12.28 40.52 -6.25
N GLU A 750 12.66 41.18 -5.16
CA GLU A 750 13.55 40.64 -4.12
C GLU A 750 12.91 39.49 -3.32
N ALA A 751 11.61 39.58 -3.02
CA ALA A 751 10.89 38.51 -2.34
C ALA A 751 10.68 37.31 -3.28
N ARG A 752 10.37 37.55 -4.55
CA ARG A 752 10.33 36.52 -5.60
C ARG A 752 11.70 35.83 -5.73
N PHE A 753 12.80 36.60 -5.77
CA PHE A 753 14.18 36.10 -5.82
C PHE A 753 14.52 35.22 -4.61
N HIS A 754 14.18 35.66 -3.40
CA HIS A 754 14.47 34.90 -2.18
C HIS A 754 13.70 33.58 -2.12
N LEU A 755 12.41 33.56 -2.45
CA LEU A 755 11.63 32.32 -2.54
C LEU A 755 12.23 31.36 -3.58
N TRP A 756 12.60 31.84 -4.77
CA TRP A 756 13.27 31.01 -5.77
C TRP A 756 14.60 30.44 -5.29
N SER A 757 15.41 31.26 -4.61
CA SER A 757 16.69 30.81 -4.04
C SER A 757 16.51 29.72 -2.99
N MET A 758 15.39 29.74 -2.26
CA MET A 758 15.04 28.73 -1.26
C MET A 758 14.48 27.46 -1.89
N LEU A 759 13.66 27.55 -2.95
CA LEU A 759 13.20 26.37 -3.70
C LEU A 759 14.40 25.62 -4.31
N LEU A 760 15.36 26.37 -4.85
CA LEU A 760 16.62 25.81 -5.37
C LEU A 760 17.52 25.25 -4.27
N LYS A 761 17.57 25.89 -3.09
CA LYS A 761 18.29 25.37 -1.93
C LYS A 761 17.63 24.10 -1.36
N GLY A 762 16.30 24.05 -1.29
CA GLY A 762 15.54 22.87 -0.89
C GLY A 762 15.72 21.71 -1.85
N ALA A 763 15.72 21.97 -3.16
CA ALA A 763 16.03 20.98 -4.18
C ALA A 763 17.47 20.45 -4.08
N ARG A 764 18.42 21.28 -3.60
CA ARG A 764 19.81 20.90 -3.33
C ARG A 764 19.94 20.04 -2.06
N ASP A 765 19.25 20.40 -0.98
CA ASP A 765 19.37 19.75 0.32
C ASP A 765 18.62 18.39 0.35
N LEU A 766 17.71 18.16 -0.60
CA LEU A 766 17.10 16.87 -0.91
C LEU A 766 18.04 16.02 -1.78
N ALA A 767 18.96 15.30 -1.14
CA ALA A 767 19.70 14.23 -1.81
C ALA A 767 18.72 13.20 -2.42
N PRO A 768 19.05 12.56 -3.57
CA PRO A 768 18.18 11.59 -4.25
C PRO A 768 17.72 10.42 -3.35
N ASP A 769 18.42 10.19 -2.26
CA ASP A 769 18.24 9.02 -1.39
C ASP A 769 17.15 9.19 -0.31
N ARG A 770 16.50 10.37 -0.21
CA ARG A 770 15.57 10.71 0.88
C ARG A 770 14.10 10.94 0.46
N LEU A 771 13.71 10.65 -0.78
CA LEU A 771 12.32 10.81 -1.23
C LEU A 771 11.52 9.50 -1.12
N PRO A 772 10.34 9.50 -0.46
CA PRO A 772 9.39 8.38 -0.54
C PRO A 772 8.78 8.33 -1.95
N SER A 773 8.91 7.20 -2.62
CA SER A 773 8.75 7.06 -4.07
C SER A 773 7.32 6.92 -4.60
N GLU A 774 6.26 7.17 -3.82
CA GLU A 774 4.92 6.67 -4.23
C GLU A 774 3.81 7.71 -4.49
N ASN A 775 3.98 9.02 -4.24
CA ASN A 775 2.89 9.98 -4.51
C ASN A 775 3.28 11.33 -5.17
N ALA A 776 4.52 11.53 -5.64
CA ALA A 776 4.91 12.81 -6.25
C ALA A 776 4.79 12.81 -7.78
N GLY A 777 3.92 13.68 -8.32
CA GLY A 777 3.76 13.92 -9.77
C GLY A 777 4.92 14.66 -10.44
N TYR A 778 5.93 15.11 -9.68
CA TYR A 778 7.09 15.83 -10.20
C TYR A 778 8.39 15.09 -9.85
N ARG A 779 9.01 14.45 -10.86
CA ARG A 779 10.32 13.81 -10.69
C ARG A 779 11.43 14.86 -10.70
N LEU A 780 12.51 14.63 -9.96
CA LEU A 780 13.75 15.45 -10.01
C LEU A 780 14.25 15.69 -11.44
N GLU A 781 14.04 14.73 -12.34
CA GLU A 781 14.35 14.80 -13.77
C GLU A 781 13.58 15.90 -14.54
N GLN A 782 12.43 16.35 -14.03
CA GLN A 782 11.60 17.37 -14.64
C GLN A 782 11.96 18.79 -14.17
N TRP A 783 12.78 18.93 -13.12
CA TRP A 783 13.16 20.23 -12.56
C TRP A 783 13.89 21.15 -13.55
N PRO A 784 14.83 20.66 -14.39
CA PRO A 784 15.46 21.50 -15.41
C PRO A 784 14.45 22.07 -16.40
N GLN A 785 13.40 21.31 -16.75
CA GLN A 785 12.35 21.73 -17.68
C GLN A 785 11.38 22.73 -17.04
N VAL A 786 11.01 22.53 -15.77
CA VAL A 786 10.19 23.47 -15.00
C VAL A 786 10.94 24.80 -14.83
N LEU A 787 12.22 24.75 -14.46
CA LEU A 787 13.07 25.93 -14.31
C LEU A 787 13.22 26.69 -15.64
N ALA A 788 13.46 25.96 -16.74
CA ALA A 788 13.58 26.54 -18.08
C ALA A 788 12.28 27.21 -18.55
N SER A 789 11.14 26.53 -18.39
CA SER A 789 9.83 27.08 -18.76
C SER A 789 9.46 28.32 -17.93
N THR A 790 9.95 28.41 -16.69
CA THR A 790 9.66 29.52 -15.78
C THR A 790 10.54 30.72 -16.08
N LEU A 791 11.85 30.52 -16.27
CA LEU A 791 12.77 31.59 -16.69
C LEU A 791 12.37 32.17 -18.05
N ALA A 792 11.90 31.34 -18.98
CA ALA A 792 11.40 31.77 -20.29
C ALA A 792 10.19 32.72 -20.21
N ARG A 793 9.41 32.68 -19.12
CA ARG A 793 8.22 33.53 -18.90
C ARG A 793 8.54 34.84 -18.17
N MET A 794 9.74 34.99 -17.60
CA MET A 794 10.14 36.22 -16.90
C MET A 794 10.52 37.34 -17.88
N PRO A 795 10.20 38.62 -17.57
CA PRO A 795 10.72 39.77 -18.30
C PRO A 795 12.25 39.75 -18.38
N ARG A 796 12.79 40.12 -19.53
CA ARG A 796 14.24 40.10 -19.80
C ARG A 796 15.13 40.69 -18.70
N PRO A 797 14.89 41.91 -18.17
CA PRO A 797 15.76 42.47 -17.13
C PRO A 797 15.72 41.68 -15.81
N GLU A 798 14.58 41.08 -15.47
CA GLU A 798 14.46 40.22 -14.28
C GLU A 798 15.21 38.90 -14.48
N ARG A 799 15.07 38.29 -15.67
CA ARG A 799 15.78 37.07 -16.06
C ARG A 799 17.30 37.26 -16.02
N GLU A 800 17.81 38.39 -16.52
CA GLU A 800 19.23 38.73 -16.55
C GLU A 800 19.79 39.01 -15.14
N ALA A 801 19.05 39.72 -14.29
CA ALA A 801 19.42 39.99 -12.91
C ALA A 801 19.44 38.71 -12.03
N LEU A 802 18.57 37.74 -12.32
CA LEU A 802 18.49 36.45 -11.62
C LEU A 802 19.56 35.44 -12.09
N ALA A 803 19.73 35.28 -13.41
CA ALA A 803 20.59 34.26 -13.99
C ALA A 803 22.08 34.55 -13.75
N THR A 804 22.49 35.83 -13.81
CA THR A 804 23.90 36.22 -13.79
C THR A 804 24.63 35.88 -12.47
N PRO A 805 24.09 36.24 -11.28
CA PRO A 805 24.73 35.90 -10.00
C PRO A 805 24.65 34.39 -9.69
N TRP A 806 23.61 33.72 -10.18
CA TRP A 806 23.41 32.28 -9.96
C TRP A 806 24.42 31.46 -10.76
N ILE A 807 24.58 31.75 -12.05
CA ILE A 807 25.60 31.11 -12.91
C ILE A 807 26.99 31.31 -12.31
N GLN A 808 27.32 32.53 -11.85
CA GLN A 808 28.63 32.82 -11.23
C GLN A 808 28.90 32.01 -9.95
N ARG A 809 27.91 31.87 -9.05
CA ARG A 809 28.09 31.06 -7.83
C ARG A 809 28.23 29.58 -8.13
N MET A 810 27.47 29.08 -9.10
CA MET A 810 27.46 27.66 -9.43
C MET A 810 28.72 27.22 -10.18
N THR A 811 29.28 28.08 -11.05
CA THR A 811 30.55 27.80 -11.75
C THR A 811 31.77 27.86 -10.83
N GLN A 812 31.67 28.57 -9.69
CA GLN A 812 32.72 28.65 -8.67
C GLN A 812 32.59 27.57 -7.57
N GLY A 813 31.55 26.73 -7.62
CA GLY A 813 31.27 25.70 -6.61
C GLY A 813 32.07 24.39 -6.74
N PRO A 814 31.90 23.45 -5.79
CA PRO A 814 32.40 22.06 -5.87
C PRO A 814 31.95 21.33 -7.15
N VAL A 815 32.60 20.22 -7.48
CA VAL A 815 32.44 19.49 -8.75
C VAL A 815 30.98 19.12 -9.06
N GLU A 816 30.24 18.69 -8.05
CA GLU A 816 28.82 18.32 -8.16
C GLU A 816 27.95 19.53 -8.52
N GLN A 817 28.26 20.71 -7.98
CA GLN A 817 27.57 21.97 -8.31
C GLN A 817 27.86 22.39 -9.75
N ARG A 818 29.10 22.20 -10.21
CA ARG A 818 29.48 22.47 -11.60
C ARG A 818 28.81 21.50 -12.58
N ARG A 819 28.65 20.22 -12.22
CA ARG A 819 27.95 19.22 -13.04
C ARG A 819 26.46 19.52 -13.15
N PHE A 820 25.80 19.77 -12.02
CA PHE A 820 24.39 20.16 -11.99
C PHE A 820 24.12 21.48 -12.74
N ALA A 821 25.03 22.44 -12.62
CA ALA A 821 24.97 23.69 -13.39
C ALA A 821 25.07 23.43 -14.91
N ALA A 822 25.94 22.52 -15.34
CA ALA A 822 26.09 22.18 -16.75
C ALA A 822 24.82 21.53 -17.32
N ASP A 823 24.17 20.63 -16.59
CA ASP A 823 22.93 19.97 -17.02
C ASP A 823 21.76 20.97 -17.11
N ILE A 824 21.67 21.91 -16.17
CA ILE A 824 20.69 23.00 -16.23
C ILE A 824 20.97 23.95 -17.40
N LEU A 825 22.24 24.30 -17.63
CA LEU A 825 22.63 25.16 -18.75
C LEU A 825 22.33 24.51 -20.11
N GLU A 826 22.51 23.20 -20.23
CA GLU A 826 22.11 22.46 -21.44
C GLU A 826 20.59 22.51 -21.67
N ALA A 827 19.79 22.35 -20.61
CA ALA A 827 18.34 22.46 -20.68
C ALA A 827 17.85 23.90 -20.99
N LEU A 828 18.60 24.91 -20.54
CA LEU A 828 18.30 26.32 -20.79
C LEU A 828 18.76 26.82 -22.16
N LEU A 829 19.68 26.10 -22.83
CA LEU A 829 20.32 26.51 -24.08
C LEU A 829 19.34 26.96 -25.18
N PRO A 830 18.19 26.29 -25.41
CA PRO A 830 17.22 26.72 -26.44
C PRO A 830 16.52 28.05 -26.12
N TYR A 831 16.61 28.53 -24.88
CA TYR A 831 15.90 29.70 -24.37
C TYR A 831 16.81 30.91 -24.08
N LEU A 832 18.12 30.74 -24.23
CA LEU A 832 19.12 31.78 -24.04
C LEU A 832 19.41 32.45 -25.40
N GLU A 833 19.09 33.75 -25.52
CA GLU A 833 19.31 34.53 -26.76
C GLU A 833 20.81 34.69 -27.13
N PRO A 834 21.14 34.97 -28.41
CA PRO A 834 22.53 34.98 -28.92
C PRO A 834 23.49 36.01 -28.27
N ASN A 835 22.97 36.99 -27.52
CA ASN A 835 23.77 38.06 -26.90
C ASN A 835 24.14 37.79 -25.44
N PHE A 836 23.82 36.61 -24.90
CA PHE A 836 24.31 36.23 -23.57
C PHE A 836 25.81 35.95 -23.68
N ASP A 837 26.63 36.58 -22.84
CA ASP A 837 28.07 36.33 -22.67
C ASP A 837 28.36 34.93 -22.07
N LEU A 838 27.52 33.95 -22.43
CA LEU A 838 27.51 32.57 -21.97
C LEU A 838 28.77 31.85 -22.46
N ARG A 839 29.17 32.12 -23.70
CA ARG A 839 30.31 31.47 -24.34
C ARG A 839 31.61 31.76 -23.60
N ALA A 840 31.94 33.03 -23.35
CA ALA A 840 33.16 33.39 -22.65
C ALA A 840 33.20 32.82 -21.21
N ARG A 841 32.03 32.77 -20.55
CA ARG A 841 31.91 32.23 -19.18
C ARG A 841 31.98 30.71 -19.12
N LEU A 842 31.48 30.01 -20.14
CA LEU A 842 31.62 28.56 -20.30
C LEU A 842 33.05 28.19 -20.68
N GLU A 843 33.69 28.95 -21.56
CA GLU A 843 35.12 28.79 -21.91
C GLU A 843 36.01 28.96 -20.66
N ALA A 844 35.77 29.99 -19.84
CA ALA A 844 36.47 30.16 -18.55
C ALA A 844 36.21 29.02 -17.55
N ALA A 845 35.02 28.42 -17.53
CA ALA A 845 34.72 27.26 -16.70
C ALA A 845 35.42 25.97 -17.19
N ALA A 846 35.66 25.84 -18.50
CA ALA A 846 36.33 24.70 -19.12
C ALA A 846 37.85 24.68 -18.88
N GLU A 847 38.46 25.84 -18.60
CA GLU A 847 39.88 25.96 -18.22
C GLU A 847 40.17 25.36 -16.83
N GLY A 848 39.15 25.20 -15.98
CA GLY A 848 39.22 24.57 -14.65
C GLY A 848 39.29 23.03 -14.69
N ASN A 849 40.26 22.48 -15.43
CA ASN A 849 40.80 21.11 -15.46
C ASN A 849 40.01 19.95 -14.79
N LEU A 850 38.76 19.72 -15.21
CA LEU A 850 38.03 18.47 -14.96
C LEU A 850 37.53 17.92 -16.30
N LEU A 851 38.09 16.78 -16.71
CA LEU A 851 37.83 16.12 -18.01
C LEU A 851 36.33 15.94 -18.30
N GLU A 852 35.53 15.61 -17.28
CA GLU A 852 34.09 15.37 -17.42
C GLU A 852 33.29 16.68 -17.59
N VAL A 853 33.62 17.73 -16.83
CA VAL A 853 32.99 19.06 -16.95
C VAL A 853 33.35 19.69 -18.29
N ARG A 854 34.61 19.58 -18.71
CA ARG A 854 35.07 20.05 -20.02
C ARG A 854 34.36 19.34 -21.17
N ALA A 855 34.10 18.04 -21.06
CA ALA A 855 33.36 17.29 -22.08
C ALA A 855 31.88 17.74 -22.19
N THR A 856 31.21 18.02 -21.07
CA THR A 856 29.84 18.55 -21.07
C THR A 856 29.78 19.99 -21.56
N VAL A 857 30.70 20.85 -21.11
CA VAL A 857 30.80 22.24 -21.59
C VAL A 857 31.10 22.29 -23.09
N ASN A 858 32.02 21.46 -23.59
CA ASN A 858 32.31 21.38 -25.02
C ASN A 858 31.11 20.87 -25.83
N ARG A 859 30.30 19.95 -25.29
CA ARG A 859 29.04 19.53 -25.93
C ARG A 859 28.04 20.68 -26.02
N VAL A 860 27.88 21.44 -24.94
CA VAL A 860 27.01 22.62 -24.90
C VAL A 860 27.47 23.69 -25.89
N LEU A 861 28.77 24.01 -25.92
CA LEU A 861 29.37 24.96 -26.86
C LEU A 861 29.25 24.49 -28.32
N SER A 862 29.48 23.19 -28.58
CA SER A 862 29.32 22.62 -29.92
C SER A 862 27.87 22.72 -30.41
N ARG A 863 26.89 22.51 -29.52
CA ARG A 863 25.47 22.59 -29.85
C ARG A 863 25.02 24.03 -30.04
N TRP A 864 25.54 24.97 -29.24
CA TRP A 864 25.35 26.42 -29.42
C TRP A 864 25.81 26.88 -30.81
N ASN A 865 26.98 26.41 -31.28
CA ASN A 865 27.52 26.71 -32.61
C ASN A 865 26.77 26.02 -33.77
N GLN A 866 25.90 25.05 -33.50
CA GLN A 866 25.05 24.43 -34.53
C GLN A 866 23.70 25.14 -34.65
N VAL A 867 23.25 25.81 -33.58
CA VAL A 867 21.97 26.52 -33.51
C VAL A 867 22.09 27.96 -34.02
N ASN A 868 23.25 28.60 -33.80
CA ASN A 868 23.60 29.89 -34.41
C ASN A 868 24.45 29.67 -35.66
#